data_AF-A0A914P3I7-F1
#
_entry.id   AF-A0A914P3I7-F1
#
_cell.length_a   1.000
_cell.length_b   1.000
_cell.length_c   1.000
_cell.angle_alpha   90.00
_cell.angle_beta   90.00
_cell.angle_gamma   90.00
#
_symmetry.space_group_name_H-M   'P 1'
#
loop_
_entity.id
_entity.type
_entity.pdbx_description
1 polymer ?
#
loop_
_entity_poly.entity_id
_entity_poly.type
_entity_poly.pdbx_seq_one_letter_code
_entity_poly.pdbx_strand_id
1 'polypeptide(L)'
;MPTYAISDRKTLKKLIQTSEECSQEVSVQWPALTVLPEGQILGFTIESIEGTQRVFQRNATLEPYTEALVLETVLNGNSHESGLLHILGTDEKQNFENVTAWIKLSPLICQQKIVENVECLSEINEKSDRITLTGISQGFIKFAFRTDKPEGPFLRVTTENGSHIQMDLLDGYLLTVGHVVHPVKLLADGNWHSAKFDVKALTLQIDDSLPIIYLSAINSEKAVAETEILLNGQIIAIRAGVSEEWMCTDSTTLKTETTPQILRRICPFYEANYCKCKAPATVLEKQNCGKVDEKKAYQLDRSPSKLGFFYLPNFGEKSKISIVFRSDSDVGLVFFGVANTIKSSTRIQTHFIGNRFFAASCTLNNSDGTEKCRSCSIERDSKGGEGQNEWIRLSFFHYKDYSYLTVDGEICQLTPIQTASAEAHVMDGANLYEVKTTNKSALFIGGTYYSSRVDFRSISKEFRKDFLDNTMEKSPSLRGCIAEIIVNEVRENLEKLYKNQIKLISTNSSSEIFSVDKCQPCRVPIDQCGGAKCRSSSPSLRLQPVCDCSSIYALQEESSGRCLFNSSTSTFKKYGGLILTTPPAITSLKGLILNRTSFVNSGKASLDRIWMLLRLPEINEKEKTIFKMGRFVSFFF
;
A
#
# COMPACT_ATOMS: atom_id res chain seq x y z
N MET A 1 30.18 -29.03 10.04
CA MET A 1 29.17 -28.00 9.73
C MET A 1 29.34 -26.86 10.72
N PRO A 2 29.56 -25.61 10.28
CA PRO A 2 29.55 -24.47 11.19
C PRO A 2 28.09 -24.16 11.56
N THR A 3 27.71 -24.52 12.79
CA THR A 3 26.46 -24.09 13.41
C THR A 3 26.57 -22.61 13.72
N TYR A 4 25.85 -21.77 12.98
CA TYR A 4 25.60 -20.38 13.38
C TYR A 4 24.70 -20.42 14.62
N ALA A 5 25.31 -20.50 15.80
CA ALA A 5 24.59 -20.37 17.05
C ALA A 5 24.12 -18.91 17.16
N ILE A 6 22.80 -18.71 17.00
CA ILE A 6 22.16 -17.45 17.35
C ILE A 6 22.44 -17.24 18.84
N SER A 7 23.34 -16.29 19.15
CA SER A 7 23.86 -16.03 20.50
C SER A 7 22.80 -15.59 21.51
N ASP A 8 21.55 -15.38 21.05
CA ASP A 8 20.47 -14.80 21.84
C ASP A 8 19.18 -15.64 21.87
N ARG A 9 19.30 -16.99 21.79
CA ARG A 9 18.15 -17.90 21.86
C ARG A 9 17.24 -17.64 23.05
N LYS A 10 17.82 -17.32 24.23
CA LYS A 10 17.03 -17.04 25.45
C LYS A 10 16.19 -15.77 25.30
N THR A 11 16.73 -14.71 24.71
CA THR A 11 16.00 -13.47 24.50
C THR A 11 14.96 -13.62 23.41
N LEU A 12 15.28 -14.29 22.29
CA LEU A 12 14.30 -14.58 21.24
C LEU A 12 13.15 -15.46 21.75
N LYS A 13 13.47 -16.49 22.54
CA LYS A 13 12.47 -17.32 23.20
C LYS A 13 11.58 -16.50 24.13
N LYS A 14 12.19 -15.65 24.98
CA LYS A 14 11.45 -14.74 25.86
C LYS A 14 10.54 -13.81 25.06
N LEU A 15 11.02 -13.21 23.96
CA LEU A 15 10.23 -12.36 23.08
C LEU A 15 9.02 -13.10 22.53
N ILE A 16 9.21 -14.29 21.95
CA ILE A 16 8.13 -15.12 21.40
C ILE A 16 7.10 -15.48 22.48
N GLN A 17 7.54 -15.85 23.69
CA GLN A 17 6.64 -16.19 24.80
C GLN A 17 5.85 -15.00 25.34
N THR A 18 6.43 -13.80 25.29
CA THR A 18 5.78 -12.55 25.71
C THR A 18 4.96 -11.90 24.59
N SER A 19 5.02 -12.46 23.38
CA SER A 19 4.23 -11.99 22.25
C SER A 19 2.88 -12.68 22.22
N GLU A 20 1.87 -11.93 21.78
CA GLU A 20 0.52 -12.45 21.60
C GLU A 20 0.46 -13.41 20.42
N GLU A 21 1.10 -13.00 19.34
CA GLU A 21 1.24 -13.78 18.13
C GLU A 21 2.65 -13.59 17.62
N CYS A 22 3.28 -14.68 17.21
CA CYS A 22 4.41 -14.62 16.30
C CYS A 22 4.03 -15.40 15.06
N SER A 23 4.46 -14.92 13.91
CA SER A 23 4.31 -15.61 12.63
C SER A 23 5.59 -15.53 11.82
N GLN A 24 5.90 -16.62 11.13
CA GLN A 24 6.97 -16.69 10.16
C GLN A 24 6.54 -17.56 8.99
N GLU A 25 6.61 -17.03 7.78
CA GLU A 25 6.35 -17.79 6.57
C GLU A 25 7.61 -18.54 6.13
N VAL A 26 7.45 -19.83 5.88
CA VAL A 26 8.46 -20.74 5.35
C VAL A 26 8.00 -21.23 3.99
N SER A 27 8.74 -20.88 2.95
CA SER A 27 8.54 -21.39 1.60
C SER A 27 9.61 -22.41 1.28
N VAL A 28 9.19 -23.61 0.88
CA VAL A 28 10.06 -24.72 0.50
C VAL A 28 9.84 -25.02 -0.97
N GLN A 29 10.87 -24.84 -1.78
CA GLN A 29 10.87 -25.23 -3.18
C GLN A 29 11.65 -26.52 -3.35
N TRP A 30 10.91 -27.58 -3.68
CA TRP A 30 11.43 -28.89 -3.99
C TRP A 30 11.89 -28.96 -5.45
N PRO A 31 13.06 -29.56 -5.72
CA PRO A 31 13.57 -29.71 -7.07
C PRO A 31 12.73 -30.72 -7.87
N ALA A 32 12.75 -30.59 -9.20
CA ALA A 32 12.34 -31.66 -10.09
C ALA A 32 13.39 -32.78 -10.02
N LEU A 33 12.96 -34.02 -9.80
CA LEU A 33 13.87 -35.16 -9.70
C LEU A 33 13.60 -36.12 -10.84
N THR A 34 14.58 -36.22 -11.74
CA THR A 34 14.53 -37.06 -12.94
C THR A 34 15.19 -38.43 -12.74
N VAL A 35 15.83 -38.68 -11.59
CA VAL A 35 16.76 -39.82 -11.42
C VAL A 35 16.50 -40.67 -10.16
N LEU A 36 15.53 -40.34 -9.31
CA LEU A 36 15.22 -41.17 -8.14
C LEU A 36 14.18 -42.26 -8.46
N PRO A 37 14.30 -43.47 -7.86
CA PRO A 37 13.26 -44.49 -7.97
C PRO A 37 11.89 -43.97 -7.52
N GLU A 38 10.83 -44.32 -8.24
CA GLU A 38 9.45 -44.01 -7.84
C GLU A 38 9.20 -44.45 -6.39
N GLY A 39 8.68 -43.54 -5.57
CA GLY A 39 8.30 -43.82 -4.18
C GLY A 39 9.30 -43.37 -3.10
N GLN A 40 10.44 -42.76 -3.47
CA GLN A 40 11.36 -42.20 -2.47
C GLN A 40 10.82 -40.89 -1.87
N ILE A 41 10.77 -40.81 -0.54
CA ILE A 41 10.31 -39.64 0.22
C ILE A 41 11.53 -38.77 0.53
N LEU A 42 11.51 -37.53 0.05
CA LEU A 42 12.41 -36.49 0.52
C LEU A 42 11.84 -35.90 1.79
N GLY A 43 12.69 -35.60 2.77
CA GLY A 43 12.22 -34.83 3.89
C GLY A 43 13.32 -34.14 4.68
N PHE A 44 12.90 -33.11 5.42
CA PHE A 44 13.71 -32.49 6.45
C PHE A 44 12.79 -32.06 7.58
N THR A 45 13.36 -31.89 8.75
CA THR A 45 12.64 -31.41 9.93
C THR A 45 13.08 -29.98 10.20
N ILE A 46 12.14 -29.08 10.39
CA ILE A 46 12.41 -27.77 10.96
C ILE A 46 12.22 -27.84 12.46
N GLU A 47 13.07 -27.14 13.20
CA GLU A 47 12.91 -26.93 14.65
C GLU A 47 12.72 -25.44 14.92
N SER A 48 11.68 -25.10 15.67
CA SER A 48 11.42 -23.72 16.10
C SER A 48 12.34 -23.31 17.27
N ILE A 49 12.39 -22.02 17.58
CA ILE A 49 13.13 -21.46 18.73
C ILE A 49 12.63 -22.07 20.06
N GLU A 50 11.34 -22.40 20.12
CA GLU A 50 10.67 -23.09 21.23
C GLU A 50 11.04 -24.59 21.31
N GLY A 51 11.63 -25.16 20.26
CA GLY A 51 11.98 -26.58 20.17
C GLY A 51 10.88 -27.46 19.56
N THR A 52 9.83 -26.85 19.01
CA THR A 52 8.78 -27.60 18.29
C THR A 52 9.32 -28.04 16.95
N GLN A 53 9.19 -29.32 16.64
CA GLN A 53 9.66 -29.89 15.39
C GLN A 53 8.51 -30.10 14.42
N ARG A 54 8.73 -29.75 13.15
CA ARG A 54 7.79 -30.03 12.06
C ARG A 54 8.51 -30.66 10.90
N VAL A 55 7.95 -31.77 10.42
CA VAL A 55 8.53 -32.56 9.34
C VAL A 55 7.91 -32.13 8.02
N PHE A 56 8.76 -31.77 7.06
CA PHE A 56 8.38 -31.62 5.67
C PHE A 56 8.77 -32.88 4.92
N GLN A 57 7.80 -33.51 4.27
CA GLN A 57 8.01 -34.73 3.49
C GLN A 57 7.28 -34.65 2.16
N ARG A 58 7.94 -35.07 1.09
CA ARG A 58 7.34 -35.12 -0.24
C ARG A 58 7.88 -36.25 -1.08
N ASN A 59 7.01 -36.88 -1.86
CA ASN A 59 7.39 -37.85 -2.87
C ASN A 59 8.13 -37.16 -4.01
N ALA A 60 9.16 -37.81 -4.55
CA ALA A 60 9.85 -37.33 -5.74
C ALA A 60 8.88 -37.13 -6.92
N THR A 61 8.92 -35.95 -7.56
CA THR A 61 8.10 -35.62 -8.74
C THR A 61 8.98 -35.09 -9.88
N LEU A 62 8.52 -35.31 -11.13
CA LEU A 62 9.18 -34.79 -12.34
C LEU A 62 9.05 -33.27 -12.49
N GLU A 63 8.14 -32.63 -11.76
CA GLU A 63 7.97 -31.18 -11.75
C GLU A 63 8.43 -30.58 -10.42
N PRO A 64 9.04 -29.36 -10.46
CA PRO A 64 9.37 -28.63 -9.25
C PRO A 64 8.10 -28.13 -8.58
N TYR A 65 8.12 -28.05 -7.25
CA TYR A 65 6.95 -27.65 -6.47
C TYR A 65 7.35 -26.74 -5.34
N THR A 66 6.49 -25.78 -5.04
CA THR A 66 6.66 -24.88 -3.91
C THR A 66 5.49 -25.07 -2.96
N GLU A 67 5.80 -25.44 -1.71
CA GLU A 67 4.89 -25.29 -0.59
C GLU A 67 5.28 -24.05 0.21
N ALA A 68 4.27 -23.36 0.73
CA ALA A 68 4.44 -22.28 1.67
C ALA A 68 3.59 -22.58 2.90
N LEU A 69 4.20 -22.45 4.07
CA LEU A 69 3.59 -22.69 5.36
C LEU A 69 3.86 -21.49 6.27
N VAL A 70 2.92 -21.18 7.15
CA VAL A 70 3.10 -20.15 8.18
C VAL A 70 3.27 -20.87 9.50
N LEU A 71 4.37 -20.57 10.20
CA LEU A 71 4.69 -21.08 11.52
C LEU A 71 4.21 -20.09 12.58
N GLU A 72 3.27 -20.50 13.41
CA GLU A 72 2.57 -19.62 14.36
C GLU A 72 2.73 -20.10 15.81
N THR A 73 2.64 -19.16 16.75
CA THR A 73 2.52 -19.43 18.18
C THR A 73 1.04 -19.34 18.56
N VAL A 74 0.45 -20.46 18.96
CA VAL A 74 -0.98 -20.52 19.30
C VAL A 74 -1.17 -20.49 20.82
N LEU A 75 -1.60 -19.35 21.34
CA LEU A 75 -2.13 -19.25 22.71
C LEU A 75 -3.42 -20.10 22.77
N ASN A 76 -3.41 -21.14 23.60
CA ASN A 76 -4.46 -22.14 23.86
C ASN A 76 -4.52 -23.40 22.98
N GLY A 77 -3.44 -23.74 22.25
CA GLY A 77 -3.40 -25.04 21.56
C GLY A 77 -2.05 -25.37 20.92
N ASN A 78 -1.15 -26.00 21.69
CA ASN A 78 -0.02 -26.87 21.35
C ASN A 78 0.92 -26.60 20.15
N SER A 79 0.76 -25.56 19.34
CA SER A 79 1.68 -25.24 18.25
C SER A 79 2.49 -24.00 18.60
N HIS A 80 3.76 -24.21 18.99
CA HIS A 80 4.77 -23.18 19.20
C HIS A 80 5.81 -23.27 18.07
N GLU A 81 5.37 -23.08 16.83
CA GLU A 81 6.20 -23.39 15.66
C GLU A 81 6.97 -22.17 15.15
N SER A 82 6.66 -20.95 15.61
CA SER A 82 7.27 -19.72 15.11
C SER A 82 8.77 -19.59 15.41
N GLY A 83 9.47 -19.00 14.45
CA GLY A 83 10.88 -18.69 14.54
C GLY A 83 11.73 -19.94 14.29
N LEU A 84 12.18 -20.13 13.06
CA LEU A 84 13.06 -21.22 12.69
C LEU A 84 14.41 -21.10 13.38
N LEU A 85 14.79 -22.14 14.13
CA LEU A 85 16.10 -22.26 14.77
C LEU A 85 17.02 -23.19 13.96
N HIS A 86 16.52 -24.38 13.61
CA HIS A 86 17.32 -25.40 12.92
C HIS A 86 16.56 -26.02 11.74
N ILE A 87 17.34 -26.44 10.74
CA ILE A 87 16.89 -27.34 9.68
C ILE A 87 17.72 -28.61 9.85
N LEU A 88 17.04 -29.70 10.16
CA LEU A 88 17.62 -31.01 10.42
C LEU A 88 17.33 -31.90 9.21
N GLY A 89 18.35 -32.59 8.70
CA GLY A 89 18.13 -33.64 7.70
C GLY A 89 17.31 -34.79 8.28
N THR A 90 16.55 -35.49 7.45
CA THR A 90 15.99 -36.79 7.85
C THR A 90 17.10 -37.85 7.87
N ASP A 91 16.96 -38.85 8.75
CA ASP A 91 17.99 -39.84 9.16
C ASP A 91 19.08 -40.18 8.13
N GLU A 92 20.31 -40.33 8.65
CA GLU A 92 21.61 -40.55 7.99
C GLU A 92 21.70 -41.71 6.96
N LYS A 93 20.61 -42.47 6.74
CA LYS A 93 20.57 -43.61 5.83
C LYS A 93 20.16 -43.26 4.40
N GLN A 94 19.82 -42.01 4.12
CA GLN A 94 19.43 -41.57 2.78
C GLN A 94 20.56 -40.74 2.15
N ASN A 95 21.31 -41.35 1.23
CA ASN A 95 22.34 -40.68 0.43
C ASN A 95 21.70 -39.65 -0.51
N PHE A 96 21.50 -38.42 0.00
CA PHE A 96 20.99 -37.28 -0.76
C PHE A 96 22.11 -36.39 -1.30
N GLU A 97 23.25 -36.96 -1.71
CA GLU A 97 24.45 -36.17 -2.08
C GLU A 97 24.21 -35.13 -3.20
N ASN A 98 23.07 -35.16 -3.91
CA ASN A 98 22.76 -34.24 -4.99
C ASN A 98 21.32 -33.65 -4.99
N VAL A 99 20.58 -33.70 -3.88
CA VAL A 99 19.22 -33.11 -3.81
C VAL A 99 19.25 -31.84 -2.97
N THR A 100 18.99 -30.69 -3.59
CA THR A 100 18.91 -29.39 -2.89
C THR A 100 17.48 -28.85 -2.91
N ALA A 101 16.88 -28.70 -1.73
CA ALA A 101 15.64 -27.95 -1.54
C ALA A 101 15.98 -26.49 -1.21
N TRP A 102 15.24 -25.54 -1.79
CA TRP A 102 15.41 -24.12 -1.49
C TRP A 102 14.41 -23.70 -0.43
N ILE A 103 14.91 -23.25 0.73
CA ILE A 103 14.09 -22.78 1.84
C ILE A 103 14.23 -21.26 1.92
N LYS A 104 13.10 -20.55 1.84
CA LYS A 104 13.02 -19.10 2.02
C LYS A 104 12.16 -18.80 3.24
N LEU A 105 12.68 -17.97 4.13
CA LEU A 105 11.98 -17.53 5.35
C LEU A 105 11.60 -16.07 5.22
N SER A 106 10.39 -15.71 5.67
CA SER A 106 10.09 -14.32 5.99
C SER A 106 10.80 -13.91 7.29
N PRO A 107 10.89 -12.59 7.56
CA PRO A 107 11.14 -12.13 8.92
C PRO A 107 10.18 -12.78 9.91
N LEU A 108 10.67 -13.11 11.12
CA LEU A 108 9.82 -13.46 12.25
C LEU A 108 9.15 -12.17 12.72
N ILE A 109 7.84 -12.09 12.60
CA ILE A 109 7.05 -10.95 13.05
C ILE A 109 6.37 -11.37 14.33
N CYS A 110 6.67 -10.67 15.41
CA CYS A 110 6.09 -10.92 16.72
C CYS A 110 5.34 -9.66 17.18
N GLN A 111 4.05 -9.81 17.46
CA GLN A 111 3.23 -8.76 18.05
C GLN A 111 3.35 -8.89 19.57
N GLN A 112 4.06 -7.95 20.19
CA GLN A 112 4.30 -8.00 21.63
C GLN A 112 3.00 -7.76 22.40
N LYS A 113 2.68 -8.66 23.34
CA LYS A 113 1.60 -8.46 24.29
C LYS A 113 2.09 -7.53 25.39
N ILE A 114 2.25 -6.23 25.10
CA ILE A 114 2.39 -5.27 26.19
C ILE A 114 0.98 -4.96 26.71
N VAL A 115 0.42 -5.92 27.44
CA VAL A 115 -0.71 -5.66 28.34
C VAL A 115 -0.13 -5.88 29.73
N GLU A 116 0.40 -4.81 30.32
CA GLU A 116 1.01 -4.82 31.66
C GLU A 116 0.04 -5.35 32.74
N ASN A 117 -1.27 -5.31 32.45
CA ASN A 117 -2.30 -5.70 33.38
C ASN A 117 -3.47 -6.41 32.66
N VAL A 118 -3.33 -7.72 32.43
CA VAL A 118 -4.30 -8.56 31.70
C VAL A 118 -5.67 -8.60 32.39
N GLU A 119 -5.71 -8.40 33.71
CA GLU A 119 -6.96 -8.30 34.48
C GLU A 119 -7.80 -7.08 34.08
N CYS A 120 -7.18 -6.06 33.47
CA CYS A 120 -7.86 -4.87 32.95
C CYS A 120 -8.33 -5.01 31.50
N LEU A 121 -8.19 -6.21 30.90
CA LEU A 121 -8.65 -6.48 29.53
C LEU A 121 -10.14 -6.82 29.53
N SER A 122 -10.92 -5.96 28.90
CA SER A 122 -12.33 -6.19 28.63
C SER A 122 -12.52 -6.56 27.16
N GLU A 123 -13.26 -7.62 26.90
CA GLU A 123 -13.71 -7.98 25.56
C GLU A 123 -15.19 -7.65 25.45
N ILE A 124 -15.55 -6.80 24.48
CA ILE A 124 -16.90 -6.29 24.30
C ILE A 124 -17.47 -6.88 23.00
N ASN A 125 -18.64 -7.49 23.12
CA ASN A 125 -19.54 -7.75 22.00
C ASN A 125 -20.61 -6.64 21.90
N GLU A 126 -20.62 -5.92 20.77
CA GLU A 126 -21.55 -4.79 20.50
C GLU A 126 -23.04 -5.06 20.74
N LYS A 127 -23.47 -6.33 20.79
CA LYS A 127 -24.88 -6.70 20.94
C LYS A 127 -25.37 -6.70 22.38
N SER A 128 -24.50 -7.03 23.33
CA SER A 128 -24.88 -7.29 24.73
C SER A 128 -23.99 -6.58 25.73
N ASP A 129 -22.76 -6.29 25.34
CA ASP A 129 -21.72 -5.89 26.27
C ASP A 129 -21.44 -4.40 26.15
N ARG A 130 -21.08 -3.77 27.25
CA ARG A 130 -20.72 -2.35 27.31
C ARG A 130 -19.86 -2.06 28.52
N ILE A 131 -19.04 -1.01 28.41
CA ILE A 131 -18.36 -0.40 29.56
C ILE A 131 -18.97 0.97 29.79
N THR A 132 -19.52 1.17 30.98
CA THR A 132 -20.20 2.39 31.40
C THR A 132 -19.33 3.19 32.36
N LEU A 133 -19.14 4.47 32.07
CA LEU A 133 -18.45 5.45 32.91
C LEU A 133 -19.44 6.53 33.37
N THR A 134 -19.61 6.70 34.69
CA THR A 134 -20.56 7.65 35.29
C THR A 134 -19.89 8.59 36.28
N GLY A 135 -20.49 9.77 36.50
CA GLY A 135 -20.01 10.73 37.50
C GLY A 135 -18.72 11.47 37.11
N ILE A 136 -18.37 11.48 35.82
CA ILE A 136 -17.20 12.19 35.29
C ILE A 136 -17.66 13.50 34.69
N SER A 137 -17.56 14.58 35.45
CA SER A 137 -17.97 15.92 35.03
C SER A 137 -16.81 16.80 34.54
N GLN A 138 -15.56 16.40 34.81
CA GLN A 138 -14.35 17.13 34.41
C GLN A 138 -13.22 16.18 34.05
N GLY A 139 -12.32 16.64 33.17
CA GLY A 139 -11.15 15.87 32.73
C GLY A 139 -11.40 15.09 31.44
N PHE A 140 -10.87 13.88 31.36
CA PHE A 140 -10.92 13.05 30.16
C PHE A 140 -11.40 11.63 30.45
N ILE A 141 -11.83 10.94 29.40
CA ILE A 141 -11.94 9.49 29.35
C ILE A 141 -10.93 9.02 28.31
N LYS A 142 -9.99 8.17 28.72
CA LYS A 142 -8.96 7.61 27.84
C LYS A 142 -9.00 6.09 27.91
N PHE A 143 -8.90 5.44 26.77
CA PHE A 143 -8.81 3.98 26.69
C PHE A 143 -8.03 3.58 25.45
N ALA A 144 -7.45 2.38 25.47
CA ALA A 144 -6.89 1.76 24.28
C ALA A 144 -7.82 0.64 23.80
N PHE A 145 -7.96 0.50 22.49
CA PHE A 145 -8.87 -0.45 21.88
C PHE A 145 -8.27 -1.08 20.62
N ARG A 146 -8.80 -2.24 20.23
CA ARG A 146 -8.56 -2.85 18.92
C ARG A 146 -9.80 -3.60 18.43
N THR A 147 -10.01 -3.61 17.12
CA THR A 147 -11.14 -4.30 16.49
C THR A 147 -10.76 -4.83 15.11
N ASP A 148 -11.49 -5.84 14.64
CA ASP A 148 -11.51 -6.34 13.27
C ASP A 148 -12.86 -6.08 12.59
N LYS A 149 -13.77 -5.36 13.25
CA LYS A 149 -15.09 -5.00 12.74
C LYS A 149 -15.04 -3.61 12.10
N PRO A 150 -15.29 -3.48 10.78
CA PRO A 150 -15.27 -2.19 10.12
C PRO A 150 -16.50 -1.32 10.40
N GLU A 151 -17.55 -1.89 10.97
CA GLU A 151 -18.82 -1.20 11.19
C GLU A 151 -19.38 -1.59 12.56
N GLY A 152 -19.92 -0.61 13.28
CA GLY A 152 -20.58 -0.83 14.57
C GLY A 152 -20.57 0.40 15.48
N PRO A 153 -21.31 0.36 16.61
CA PRO A 153 -21.26 1.44 17.60
C PRO A 153 -19.86 1.51 18.22
N PHE A 154 -19.36 2.73 18.45
CA PHE A 154 -18.04 2.99 19.01
C PHE A 154 -18.15 3.54 20.45
N LEU A 155 -18.82 4.69 20.59
CA LEU A 155 -18.97 5.42 21.85
C LEU A 155 -20.37 6.04 21.92
N ARG A 156 -21.00 6.02 23.09
CA ARG A 156 -22.24 6.77 23.34
C ARG A 156 -22.06 7.69 24.53
N VAL A 157 -22.48 8.94 24.39
CA VAL A 157 -22.46 9.96 25.44
C VAL A 157 -23.88 10.33 25.80
N THR A 158 -24.24 10.19 27.06
CA THR A 158 -25.56 10.55 27.60
C THR A 158 -25.41 11.79 28.47
N THR A 159 -26.23 12.81 28.20
CA THR A 159 -26.27 14.06 28.96
C THR A 159 -27.26 13.98 30.12
N GLU A 160 -27.15 14.88 31.11
CA GLU A 160 -28.01 14.87 32.32
C GLU A 160 -29.52 14.94 32.06
N ASN A 161 -29.94 15.53 30.94
CA ASN A 161 -31.34 15.57 30.51
C ASN A 161 -31.81 14.29 29.78
N GLY A 162 -30.98 13.24 29.71
CA GLY A 162 -31.29 11.95 29.10
C GLY A 162 -31.18 11.88 27.58
N SER A 163 -30.69 12.94 26.90
CA SER A 163 -30.36 12.84 25.47
C SER A 163 -29.04 12.09 25.28
N HIS A 164 -28.94 11.30 24.21
CA HIS A 164 -27.74 10.55 23.88
C HIS A 164 -27.20 10.96 22.50
N ILE A 165 -25.88 10.90 22.38
CA ILE A 165 -25.17 11.00 21.11
C ILE A 165 -24.35 9.74 20.94
N GLN A 166 -24.58 9.09 19.82
CA GLN A 166 -23.84 7.89 19.44
C GLN A 166 -22.84 8.23 18.35
N MET A 167 -21.66 7.63 18.48
CA MET A 167 -20.65 7.59 17.44
C MET A 167 -20.55 6.18 16.92
N ASP A 168 -20.57 6.03 15.60
CA ASP A 168 -20.43 4.74 14.93
C ASP A 168 -19.15 4.72 14.11
N LEU A 169 -18.44 3.59 14.17
CA LEU A 169 -17.40 3.25 13.22
C LEU A 169 -18.08 2.83 11.92
N LEU A 170 -17.65 3.42 10.81
CA LEU A 170 -18.09 3.07 9.47
C LEU A 170 -16.88 2.81 8.58
N ASP A 171 -17.01 1.82 7.70
CA ASP A 171 -16.00 1.48 6.70
C ASP A 171 -14.61 1.17 7.30
N GLY A 172 -14.46 1.04 8.62
CA GLY A 172 -13.19 0.96 9.32
C GLY A 172 -12.35 2.24 9.34
N TYR A 173 -12.74 3.31 8.63
CA TYR A 173 -11.96 4.56 8.50
C TYR A 173 -12.68 5.82 8.98
N LEU A 174 -13.99 5.74 9.21
CA LEU A 174 -14.85 6.90 9.46
C LEU A 174 -15.51 6.77 10.83
N LEU A 175 -15.63 7.90 11.54
CA LEU A 175 -16.49 8.02 12.71
C LEU A 175 -17.65 8.98 12.41
N THR A 176 -18.87 8.55 12.72
CA THR A 176 -20.06 9.41 12.60
C THR A 176 -20.35 10.08 13.93
N VAL A 177 -20.87 11.31 13.89
CA VAL A 177 -21.47 11.99 15.04
C VAL A 177 -22.76 12.63 14.57
N GLY A 178 -23.88 11.96 14.82
CA GLY A 178 -25.17 12.34 14.23
C GLY A 178 -25.13 12.31 12.69
N HIS A 179 -25.23 13.48 12.05
CA HIS A 179 -25.15 13.58 10.58
C HIS A 179 -23.76 13.86 10.04
N VAL A 180 -22.82 14.26 10.90
CA VAL A 180 -21.44 14.62 10.53
C VAL A 180 -20.58 13.35 10.47
N VAL A 181 -19.62 13.34 9.55
CA VAL A 181 -18.73 12.21 9.30
C VAL A 181 -17.30 12.72 9.37
N HIS A 182 -16.46 12.02 10.11
CA HIS A 182 -15.07 12.39 10.35
C HIS A 182 -14.14 11.30 9.81
N PRO A 183 -13.25 11.62 8.85
CA PRO A 183 -12.16 10.72 8.49
C PRO A 183 -11.14 10.65 9.63
N VAL A 184 -10.73 9.45 10.00
CA VAL A 184 -9.70 9.21 11.01
C VAL A 184 -8.50 8.49 10.38
N LYS A 185 -8.48 7.16 10.47
CA LYS A 185 -7.59 6.23 9.80
C LYS A 185 -8.20 4.84 9.95
N LEU A 186 -7.57 3.80 9.40
CA LEU A 186 -8.04 2.44 9.58
C LEU A 186 -7.97 2.06 11.07
N LEU A 187 -9.13 1.88 11.70
CA LEU A 187 -9.29 1.45 13.10
C LEU A 187 -9.60 -0.05 13.23
N ALA A 188 -10.02 -0.68 12.13
CA ALA A 188 -10.35 -2.10 12.05
C ALA A 188 -9.22 -2.93 11.43
N ASP A 189 -7.97 -2.61 11.75
CA ASP A 189 -6.76 -3.33 11.32
C ASP A 189 -6.27 -4.36 12.35
N GLY A 190 -6.93 -4.47 13.50
CA GLY A 190 -6.54 -5.33 14.62
C GLY A 190 -5.41 -4.80 15.49
N ASN A 191 -4.87 -3.63 15.18
CA ASN A 191 -3.85 -3.00 16.00
C ASN A 191 -4.47 -2.23 17.15
N TRP A 192 -3.65 -1.98 18.17
CA TRP A 192 -4.05 -1.12 19.29
C TRP A 192 -4.06 0.33 18.87
N HIS A 193 -5.19 0.98 19.11
CA HIS A 193 -5.43 2.40 19.01
C HIS A 193 -5.73 2.98 20.39
N SER A 194 -5.62 4.27 20.53
CA SER A 194 -5.99 5.02 21.71
C SER A 194 -7.10 6.02 21.39
N ALA A 195 -8.06 6.14 22.29
CA ALA A 195 -9.11 7.13 22.23
C ALA A 195 -9.00 8.01 23.47
N LYS A 196 -9.13 9.33 23.28
CA LYS A 196 -9.19 10.32 24.35
C LYS A 196 -10.40 11.22 24.10
N PHE A 197 -11.38 11.13 24.99
CA PHE A 197 -12.55 11.99 25.01
C PHE A 197 -12.41 13.06 26.10
N ASP A 198 -12.35 14.33 25.72
CA ASP A 198 -12.41 15.45 26.66
C ASP A 198 -13.89 15.75 26.97
N VAL A 199 -14.27 15.51 28.23
CA VAL A 199 -15.67 15.59 28.66
C VAL A 199 -16.17 17.03 28.67
N LYS A 200 -15.29 18.01 28.88
CA LYS A 200 -15.65 19.42 28.96
C LYS A 200 -15.68 20.07 27.57
N ALA A 201 -14.67 19.79 26.76
CA ALA A 201 -14.60 20.30 25.40
C ALA A 201 -15.51 19.53 24.43
N LEU A 202 -15.99 18.35 24.84
CA LEU A 202 -16.81 17.45 24.03
C LEU A 202 -16.09 17.12 22.72
N THR A 203 -14.84 16.74 22.87
CA THR A 203 -13.95 16.41 21.77
C THR A 203 -13.41 15.00 21.91
N LEU A 204 -13.42 14.25 20.81
CA LEU A 204 -12.80 12.95 20.71
C LEU A 204 -11.53 13.06 19.86
N GLN A 205 -10.44 12.52 20.38
CA GLN A 205 -9.18 12.36 19.67
C GLN A 205 -8.87 10.86 19.58
N ILE A 206 -8.50 10.41 18.37
CA ILE A 206 -8.04 9.04 18.13
C ILE A 206 -6.54 9.10 17.81
N ASP A 207 -5.77 8.35 18.58
CA ASP A 207 -4.31 8.37 18.57
C ASP A 207 -3.75 9.80 18.68
N ASP A 208 -2.52 10.01 18.23
CA ASP A 208 -1.91 11.34 18.20
C ASP A 208 -2.31 12.14 16.94
N SER A 209 -3.38 11.73 16.25
CA SER A 209 -3.76 12.30 14.94
C SER A 209 -4.74 13.48 15.06
N LEU A 210 -4.58 14.47 14.18
CA LEU A 210 -5.61 15.45 13.82
C LEU A 210 -6.42 14.87 12.64
N PRO A 211 -7.75 15.06 12.59
CA PRO A 211 -8.53 16.10 13.27
C PRO A 211 -9.11 15.68 14.64
N ILE A 212 -9.37 16.68 15.49
CA ILE A 212 -10.19 16.55 16.69
C ILE A 212 -11.67 16.49 16.29
N ILE A 213 -12.40 15.48 16.76
CA ILE A 213 -13.82 15.28 16.45
C ILE A 213 -14.66 16.04 17.48
N TYR A 214 -15.42 17.04 17.03
CA TYR A 214 -16.30 17.82 17.90
C TYR A 214 -17.70 17.21 17.94
N LEU A 215 -18.22 17.01 19.15
CA LEU A 215 -19.60 16.58 19.35
C LEU A 215 -20.53 17.79 19.36
N SER A 216 -20.62 18.49 18.23
CA SER A 216 -21.38 19.74 18.07
C SER A 216 -22.90 19.61 18.25
N ALA A 217 -23.42 18.38 18.36
CA ALA A 217 -24.83 18.11 18.64
C ALA A 217 -25.21 18.25 20.13
N ILE A 218 -24.22 18.41 21.03
CA ILE A 218 -24.48 18.77 22.43
C ILE A 218 -24.45 20.30 22.51
N ASN A 219 -25.57 20.93 22.86
CA ASN A 219 -25.52 22.32 23.33
C ASN A 219 -24.54 22.33 24.51
N SER A 220 -23.47 23.12 24.41
CA SER A 220 -22.36 23.22 25.38
C SER A 220 -22.78 23.55 26.83
N GLU A 221 -24.06 23.84 27.05
CA GLU A 221 -24.69 24.01 28.36
C GLU A 221 -25.06 22.69 29.06
N LYS A 222 -25.01 21.54 28.36
CA LYS A 222 -25.42 20.25 28.92
C LYS A 222 -24.22 19.44 29.41
N ALA A 223 -24.18 19.16 30.71
CA ALA A 223 -23.19 18.30 31.31
C ALA A 223 -23.37 16.84 30.87
N VAL A 224 -22.25 16.12 30.74
CA VAL A 224 -22.21 14.68 30.47
C VAL A 224 -22.52 13.94 31.76
N ALA A 225 -23.54 13.08 31.73
CA ALA A 225 -23.91 12.23 32.86
C ALA A 225 -23.22 10.87 32.82
N GLU A 226 -23.14 10.30 31.61
CA GLU A 226 -22.66 8.93 31.39
C GLU A 226 -21.98 8.82 30.02
N THR A 227 -20.97 7.96 29.93
CA THR A 227 -20.33 7.56 28.67
C THR A 227 -20.27 6.03 28.59
N GLU A 228 -20.76 5.46 27.50
CA GLU A 228 -20.72 4.02 27.21
C GLU A 228 -19.71 3.75 26.08
N ILE A 229 -18.78 2.81 26.30
CA ILE A 229 -17.91 2.25 25.25
C ILE A 229 -18.58 0.98 24.72
N LEU A 230 -18.87 0.95 23.42
CA LEU A 230 -19.73 -0.04 22.76
C LEU A 230 -19.02 -0.85 21.66
N LEU A 231 -17.76 -0.51 21.38
CA LEU A 231 -16.96 -1.12 20.32
C LEU A 231 -16.94 -2.64 20.42
N ASN A 232 -17.23 -3.33 19.32
CA ASN A 232 -16.97 -4.77 19.18
C ASN A 232 -15.45 -5.02 19.12
N GLY A 233 -14.85 -5.57 20.16
CA GLY A 233 -13.41 -5.80 20.19
C GLY A 233 -12.86 -5.88 21.60
N GLN A 234 -11.61 -5.45 21.75
CA GLN A 234 -10.90 -5.51 23.03
C GLN A 234 -10.49 -4.12 23.48
N ILE A 235 -10.62 -3.87 24.79
CA ILE A 235 -10.36 -2.59 25.44
C ILE A 235 -9.47 -2.79 26.66
N ILE A 236 -8.50 -1.91 26.83
CA ILE A 236 -7.58 -1.85 27.97
C ILE A 236 -7.30 -0.41 28.38
N ALA A 237 -6.54 -0.25 29.47
CA ALA A 237 -5.97 1.04 29.88
C ALA A 237 -7.00 2.16 30.05
N ILE A 238 -8.18 1.81 30.58
CA ILE A 238 -9.25 2.77 30.85
C ILE A 238 -8.80 3.70 31.98
N ARG A 239 -8.84 5.00 31.72
CA ARG A 239 -8.50 6.09 32.65
C ARG A 239 -9.56 7.16 32.54
N ALA A 240 -9.89 7.78 33.64
CA ALA A 240 -11.02 8.69 33.66
C ALA A 240 -10.88 9.81 34.71
N GLY A 241 -11.43 10.98 34.39
CA GLY A 241 -11.37 12.17 35.23
C GLY A 241 -10.03 12.88 35.14
N VAL A 242 -9.45 13.21 36.30
CA VAL A 242 -8.11 13.83 36.43
C VAL A 242 -7.02 12.82 36.78
N SER A 243 -7.38 11.55 37.01
CA SER A 243 -6.43 10.49 37.34
C SER A 243 -5.86 9.85 36.08
N GLU A 244 -4.59 9.47 36.14
CA GLU A 244 -3.91 8.68 35.10
C GLU A 244 -3.83 7.19 35.45
N GLU A 245 -4.39 6.78 36.59
CA GLU A 245 -4.41 5.38 37.02
C GLU A 245 -5.42 4.55 36.22
N TRP A 246 -5.08 3.28 35.98
CA TRP A 246 -5.94 2.36 35.25
C TRP A 246 -7.10 1.89 36.12
N MET A 247 -8.30 1.95 35.56
CA MET A 247 -9.53 1.44 36.16
C MET A 247 -9.78 0.03 35.63
N CYS A 248 -9.54 -0.98 36.46
CA CYS A 248 -9.54 -2.39 36.06
C CYS A 248 -10.68 -3.22 36.66
N THR A 249 -11.31 -2.71 37.72
CA THR A 249 -12.38 -3.39 38.44
C THR A 249 -13.61 -2.50 38.48
N ASP A 250 -14.77 -3.13 38.53
CA ASP A 250 -16.02 -2.40 38.72
C ASP A 250 -15.97 -1.55 39.99
N SER A 251 -16.49 -0.33 39.87
CA SER A 251 -16.55 0.68 40.92
C SER A 251 -17.82 1.51 40.75
N THR A 252 -18.00 2.53 41.58
CA THR A 252 -19.10 3.49 41.39
C THR A 252 -18.98 4.27 40.08
N THR A 253 -17.78 4.38 39.52
CA THR A 253 -17.47 5.18 38.33
C THR A 253 -17.37 4.32 37.07
N LEU A 254 -16.92 3.07 37.18
CA LEU A 254 -16.76 2.13 36.06
C LEU A 254 -17.66 0.92 36.29
N LYS A 255 -18.51 0.59 35.34
CA LYS A 255 -19.30 -0.64 35.34
C LYS A 255 -19.08 -1.41 34.04
N THR A 256 -18.74 -2.68 34.16
CA THR A 256 -18.43 -3.57 33.04
C THR A 256 -19.53 -4.61 32.89
N GLU A 257 -20.31 -4.54 31.83
CA GLU A 257 -21.31 -5.55 31.49
C GLU A 257 -20.74 -6.39 30.34
N THR A 258 -20.22 -7.58 30.65
CA THR A 258 -19.59 -8.46 29.66
C THR A 258 -20.15 -9.87 29.74
N THR A 259 -20.27 -10.53 28.59
CA THR A 259 -20.62 -11.96 28.55
C THR A 259 -19.38 -12.82 28.87
N PRO A 260 -19.51 -13.94 29.63
CA PRO A 260 -18.38 -14.78 30.02
C PRO A 260 -17.56 -15.31 28.83
N GLN A 261 -16.24 -15.21 28.93
CA GLN A 261 -15.28 -15.19 27.81
C GLN A 261 -15.18 -16.47 26.96
N ILE A 262 -15.18 -16.27 25.64
CA ILE A 262 -14.28 -16.94 24.70
C ILE A 262 -13.42 -15.83 24.13
N LEU A 263 -12.13 -15.75 24.50
CA LEU A 263 -11.19 -14.76 23.93
C LEU A 263 -11.24 -14.84 22.40
N ARG A 264 -11.86 -13.84 21.76
CA ARG A 264 -11.93 -13.77 20.32
C ARG A 264 -10.57 -13.39 19.78
N ARG A 265 -10.09 -14.14 18.79
CA ARG A 265 -8.93 -13.75 18.01
C ARG A 265 -9.32 -12.63 17.07
N ILE A 266 -8.72 -11.47 17.28
CA ILE A 266 -8.84 -10.31 16.39
C ILE A 266 -7.86 -10.52 15.23
N CYS A 267 -8.37 -10.48 14.00
CA CYS A 267 -7.56 -10.58 12.78
C CYS A 267 -6.71 -11.86 12.61
N PRO A 268 -7.25 -13.08 12.83
CA PRO A 268 -6.47 -14.31 12.74
C PRO A 268 -5.78 -14.47 11.38
N PHE A 269 -4.47 -14.77 11.37
CA PHE A 269 -3.69 -14.78 10.13
C PHE A 269 -4.14 -15.88 9.13
N TYR A 270 -4.66 -16.99 9.62
CA TYR A 270 -5.04 -18.18 8.87
C TYR A 270 -6.42 -18.09 8.19
N GLU A 271 -7.22 -17.07 8.50
CA GLU A 271 -8.54 -16.85 7.89
C GLU A 271 -8.57 -15.55 7.08
N ALA A 272 -9.44 -15.51 6.06
CA ALA A 272 -9.73 -14.27 5.37
C ALA A 272 -10.49 -13.35 6.35
N ASN A 273 -9.94 -12.17 6.59
CA ASN A 273 -10.51 -11.18 7.51
C ASN A 273 -10.34 -9.78 6.94
N TYR A 274 -11.04 -8.82 7.55
CA TYR A 274 -11.05 -7.44 7.10
C TYR A 274 -9.70 -6.72 7.32
N CYS A 275 -8.94 -7.13 8.33
CA CYS A 275 -7.72 -6.43 8.76
C CYS A 275 -6.64 -6.41 7.68
N LYS A 276 -6.59 -7.46 6.86
CA LYS A 276 -5.68 -7.56 5.71
C LYS A 276 -6.19 -6.83 4.47
N CYS A 277 -7.41 -6.33 4.48
CA CYS A 277 -7.99 -5.65 3.34
C CYS A 277 -7.33 -4.31 3.08
N LYS A 278 -7.14 -3.48 4.12
CA LYS A 278 -6.71 -2.08 3.96
C LYS A 278 -7.53 -1.30 2.92
N ALA A 279 -8.85 -1.52 2.92
CA ALA A 279 -9.80 -0.81 2.08
C ALA A 279 -11.14 -0.68 2.80
N PRO A 280 -11.90 0.41 2.55
CA PRO A 280 -13.22 0.60 3.13
C PRO A 280 -14.14 -0.59 2.87
N ALA A 281 -14.87 -1.03 3.90
CA ALA A 281 -15.75 -2.20 3.83
C ALA A 281 -16.78 -2.12 2.69
N THR A 282 -17.34 -0.94 2.46
CA THR A 282 -18.31 -0.66 1.41
C THR A 282 -17.74 -0.69 -0.01
N VAL A 283 -16.42 -0.80 -0.17
CA VAL A 283 -15.78 -0.99 -1.48
C VAL A 283 -15.57 -2.48 -1.77
N LEU A 284 -15.67 -3.35 -0.76
CA LEU A 284 -15.34 -4.77 -0.86
C LEU A 284 -16.60 -5.63 -1.05
N GLU A 285 -16.54 -6.62 -1.93
CA GLU A 285 -17.66 -7.53 -2.23
C GLU A 285 -18.10 -8.37 -1.01
N LYS A 286 -17.15 -8.79 -0.16
CA LYS A 286 -17.37 -9.82 0.89
C LYS A 286 -16.55 -9.62 2.18
N GLN A 287 -15.98 -8.44 2.41
CA GLN A 287 -15.11 -8.11 3.56
C GLN A 287 -13.95 -9.10 3.85
N ASN A 288 -13.70 -10.07 2.96
CA ASN A 288 -12.72 -11.13 3.10
C ASN A 288 -11.55 -10.88 2.15
N CYS A 289 -10.41 -10.51 2.71
CA CYS A 289 -9.19 -10.31 1.93
C CYS A 289 -8.16 -11.40 2.25
N GLY A 290 -7.62 -11.98 1.19
CA GLY A 290 -6.47 -12.89 1.25
C GLY A 290 -5.17 -12.16 0.88
N LYS A 291 -4.05 -12.88 0.98
CA LYS A 291 -2.77 -12.40 0.42
C LYS A 291 -2.92 -12.10 -1.08
N VAL A 292 -2.20 -11.08 -1.55
CA VAL A 292 -2.16 -10.70 -2.96
C VAL A 292 -1.64 -11.87 -3.80
N ASP A 293 -2.42 -12.31 -4.79
CA ASP A 293 -2.03 -13.37 -5.71
C ASP A 293 -1.18 -12.79 -6.85
N GLU A 294 0.14 -12.75 -6.65
CA GLU A 294 1.08 -12.20 -7.64
C GLU A 294 1.00 -12.89 -9.01
N LYS A 295 0.57 -14.16 -9.09
CA LYS A 295 0.46 -14.90 -10.36
C LYS A 295 -0.67 -14.36 -11.25
N LYS A 296 -1.66 -13.70 -10.64
CA LYS A 296 -2.78 -13.07 -11.34
C LYS A 296 -2.52 -11.61 -11.68
N ALA A 297 -1.42 -11.04 -11.21
CA ALA A 297 -1.07 -9.65 -11.44
C ALA A 297 -0.52 -9.41 -12.85
N TYR A 298 -0.68 -8.17 -13.32
CA TYR A 298 -0.20 -7.68 -14.61
C TYR A 298 0.77 -6.53 -14.42
N GLN A 299 1.85 -6.54 -15.18
CA GLN A 299 2.80 -5.45 -15.28
C GLN A 299 2.33 -4.43 -16.32
N LEU A 300 2.47 -3.15 -15.99
CA LEU A 300 2.29 -2.01 -16.88
C LEU A 300 3.65 -1.34 -17.08
N ASP A 301 4.06 -1.17 -18.33
CA ASP A 301 5.29 -0.46 -18.66
C ASP A 301 5.02 0.86 -19.36
N ARG A 302 5.86 1.85 -19.04
CA ARG A 302 5.93 3.13 -19.77
C ARG A 302 6.62 2.90 -21.10
N SER A 303 5.84 2.81 -22.16
CA SER A 303 6.35 2.80 -23.52
C SER A 303 5.97 4.09 -24.24
N PRO A 304 6.89 4.74 -24.96
CA PRO A 304 6.53 5.87 -25.81
C PRO A 304 5.64 5.45 -26.98
N SER A 305 5.60 4.17 -27.36
CA SER A 305 4.89 3.67 -28.55
C SER A 305 3.77 2.67 -28.25
N LYS A 306 3.49 2.38 -26.97
CA LYS A 306 2.46 1.41 -26.55
C LYS A 306 1.65 1.94 -25.36
N LEU A 307 0.46 1.37 -25.19
CA LEU A 307 -0.50 1.69 -24.14
C LEU A 307 -0.31 0.79 -22.91
N GLY A 308 0.00 1.37 -21.75
CA GLY A 308 0.18 0.66 -20.49
C GLY A 308 -0.94 0.97 -19.50
N PHE A 309 -2.16 0.50 -19.76
CA PHE A 309 -3.31 0.68 -18.86
C PHE A 309 -4.37 -0.42 -19.00
N PHE A 310 -5.25 -0.51 -18.00
CA PHE A 310 -6.55 -1.19 -18.10
C PHE A 310 -7.67 -0.20 -18.39
N TYR A 311 -8.67 -0.62 -19.18
CA TYR A 311 -9.84 0.19 -19.56
C TYR A 311 -11.16 -0.48 -19.18
N LEU A 312 -12.01 0.25 -18.43
CA LEU A 312 -13.37 -0.15 -18.12
C LEU A 312 -14.36 0.87 -18.72
N PRO A 313 -15.30 0.46 -19.58
CA PRO A 313 -16.36 1.34 -20.09
C PRO A 313 -17.48 1.53 -19.03
N ASN A 314 -18.33 2.54 -19.26
CA ASN A 314 -19.56 2.81 -18.48
C ASN A 314 -19.32 3.13 -17.00
N PHE A 315 -18.26 3.87 -16.71
CA PHE A 315 -17.95 4.34 -15.37
C PHE A 315 -19.03 5.30 -14.82
N GLY A 316 -19.48 5.09 -13.58
CA GLY A 316 -20.47 5.95 -12.92
C GLY A 316 -19.84 7.06 -12.08
N GLU A 317 -20.54 8.19 -11.93
CA GLU A 317 -20.04 9.36 -11.17
C GLU A 317 -19.74 9.06 -9.70
N LYS A 318 -20.54 8.20 -9.05
CA LYS A 318 -20.36 7.80 -7.65
C LYS A 318 -19.74 6.40 -7.52
N SER A 319 -18.97 5.96 -8.51
CA SER A 319 -18.41 4.61 -8.46
C SER A 319 -17.33 4.50 -7.39
N LYS A 320 -17.36 3.41 -6.65
CA LYS A 320 -16.33 3.06 -5.67
C LYS A 320 -15.22 2.28 -6.36
N ILE A 321 -13.96 2.63 -6.12
CA ILE A 321 -12.79 2.01 -6.76
C ILE A 321 -11.84 1.54 -5.67
N SER A 322 -11.31 0.32 -5.77
CA SER A 322 -10.14 -0.14 -5.01
C SER A 322 -9.16 -0.81 -5.95
N ILE A 323 -7.88 -0.44 -5.86
CA ILE A 323 -6.81 -0.95 -6.69
C ILE A 323 -5.66 -1.40 -5.80
N VAL A 324 -5.15 -2.61 -6.06
CA VAL A 324 -3.90 -3.09 -5.46
C VAL A 324 -2.82 -3.04 -6.51
N PHE A 325 -1.79 -2.23 -6.25
CA PHE A 325 -0.68 -2.03 -7.17
C PHE A 325 0.65 -1.95 -6.42
N ARG A 326 1.75 -2.06 -7.17
CA ARG A 326 3.10 -1.72 -6.71
C ARG A 326 3.83 -0.97 -7.81
N SER A 327 4.72 -0.06 -7.44
CA SER A 327 5.47 0.76 -8.38
C SER A 327 6.97 0.60 -8.18
N ASP A 328 7.72 0.67 -9.28
CA ASP A 328 9.19 0.80 -9.27
C ASP A 328 9.64 2.23 -9.62
N SER A 329 8.68 3.16 -9.69
CA SER A 329 8.84 4.58 -9.97
C SER A 329 8.24 5.39 -8.82
N ASP A 330 8.86 6.52 -8.47
CA ASP A 330 8.37 7.42 -7.41
C ASP A 330 7.26 8.37 -7.91
N VAL A 331 6.88 8.29 -9.19
CA VAL A 331 5.72 8.99 -9.76
C VAL A 331 4.82 8.01 -10.52
N GLY A 332 3.51 8.23 -10.56
CA GLY A 332 2.62 7.45 -11.43
C GLY A 332 1.13 7.81 -11.33
N LEU A 333 0.41 7.72 -12.45
CA LEU A 333 -1.04 7.79 -12.52
C LEU A 333 -1.66 6.44 -12.14
N VAL A 334 -2.35 6.38 -10.99
CA VAL A 334 -3.01 5.16 -10.51
C VAL A 334 -4.30 4.92 -11.28
N PHE A 335 -5.15 5.95 -11.38
CA PHE A 335 -6.33 5.90 -12.24
C PHE A 335 -6.81 7.28 -12.67
N PHE A 336 -7.57 7.29 -13.76
CA PHE A 336 -8.30 8.45 -14.25
C PHE A 336 -9.68 8.01 -14.74
N GLY A 337 -10.73 8.65 -14.23
CA GLY A 337 -12.12 8.33 -14.55
C GLY A 337 -12.85 9.54 -15.12
N VAL A 338 -13.71 9.29 -16.09
CA VAL A 338 -14.65 10.27 -16.65
C VAL A 338 -16.04 9.67 -16.59
N ALA A 339 -16.97 10.38 -15.95
CA ALA A 339 -18.37 10.02 -15.87
C ALA A 339 -19.21 11.15 -16.47
N ASN A 340 -19.90 10.86 -17.57
CA ASN A 340 -20.76 11.81 -18.25
C ASN A 340 -22.23 11.47 -18.01
N THR A 341 -22.99 12.46 -17.57
CA THR A 341 -24.45 12.41 -17.45
C THR A 341 -25.06 13.52 -18.31
N ILE A 342 -26.40 13.54 -18.44
CA ILE A 342 -27.09 14.63 -19.14
C ILE A 342 -26.80 15.98 -18.48
N LYS A 343 -26.70 16.01 -17.14
CA LYS A 343 -26.60 17.24 -16.35
C LYS A 343 -25.17 17.63 -15.99
N SER A 344 -24.26 16.68 -15.93
CA SER A 344 -22.89 16.90 -15.44
C SER A 344 -21.86 16.05 -16.18
N SER A 345 -20.62 16.54 -16.18
CA SER A 345 -19.43 15.77 -16.53
C SER A 345 -18.47 15.77 -15.35
N THR A 346 -18.17 14.60 -14.80
CA THR A 346 -17.30 14.43 -13.64
C THR A 346 -16.01 13.74 -14.03
N ARG A 347 -14.88 14.31 -13.61
CA ARG A 347 -13.54 13.79 -13.81
C ARG A 347 -12.92 13.48 -12.46
N ILE A 348 -12.40 12.28 -12.30
CA ILE A 348 -11.65 11.88 -11.10
C ILE A 348 -10.25 11.43 -11.49
N GLN A 349 -9.26 11.75 -10.67
CA GLN A 349 -7.88 11.35 -10.91
C GLN A 349 -7.21 11.04 -9.58
N THR A 350 -6.43 9.96 -9.56
CA THR A 350 -5.50 9.68 -8.46
C THR A 350 -4.11 9.35 -9.01
N HIS A 351 -3.10 10.01 -8.45
CA HIS A 351 -1.70 9.82 -8.80
C HIS A 351 -0.81 9.99 -7.56
N PHE A 352 0.46 9.63 -7.66
CA PHE A 352 1.43 9.86 -6.60
C PHE A 352 2.73 10.46 -7.13
N ILE A 353 3.43 11.17 -6.24
CA ILE A 353 4.77 11.76 -6.44
C ILE A 353 5.54 11.60 -5.12
N GLY A 354 6.72 10.99 -5.15
CA GLY A 354 7.50 10.67 -3.96
C GLY A 354 6.77 9.66 -3.09
N ASN A 355 6.45 10.06 -1.86
CA ASN A 355 5.67 9.33 -0.86
C ASN A 355 4.23 9.87 -0.72
N ARG A 356 3.81 10.78 -1.60
CA ARG A 356 2.54 11.50 -1.48
C ARG A 356 1.58 11.12 -2.59
N PHE A 357 0.35 10.80 -2.19
CA PHE A 357 -0.78 10.51 -3.05
C PHE A 357 -1.69 11.72 -3.15
N PHE A 358 -2.23 11.96 -4.33
CA PHE A 358 -3.15 13.05 -4.62
C PHE A 358 -4.38 12.49 -5.30
N ALA A 359 -5.56 12.86 -4.78
CA ALA A 359 -6.83 12.60 -5.44
C ALA A 359 -7.55 13.92 -5.73
N ALA A 360 -8.23 13.98 -6.87
CA ALA A 360 -9.09 15.09 -7.23
C ALA A 360 -10.36 14.61 -7.94
N SER A 361 -11.43 15.37 -7.75
CA SER A 361 -12.73 15.20 -8.40
C SER A 361 -13.25 16.57 -8.85
N CYS A 362 -13.44 16.74 -10.16
CA CYS A 362 -13.99 17.95 -10.75
C CYS A 362 -15.30 17.63 -11.46
N THR A 363 -16.36 18.32 -11.10
CA THR A 363 -17.68 18.18 -11.71
C THR A 363 -18.05 19.46 -12.43
N LEU A 364 -18.18 19.38 -13.76
CA LEU A 364 -18.70 20.42 -14.62
C LEU A 364 -20.22 20.28 -14.72
N ASN A 365 -20.95 21.33 -14.39
CA ASN A 365 -22.38 21.40 -14.65
C ASN A 365 -22.62 21.83 -16.11
N ASN A 366 -23.30 20.99 -16.89
CA ASN A 366 -23.50 21.22 -18.32
C ASN A 366 -24.45 22.39 -18.60
N SER A 367 -25.29 22.79 -17.63
CA SER A 367 -26.28 23.85 -17.83
C SER A 367 -25.71 25.27 -17.68
N ASP A 368 -24.75 25.47 -16.77
CA ASP A 368 -24.16 26.78 -16.46
C ASP A 368 -22.65 26.87 -16.76
N GLY A 369 -22.02 25.75 -17.14
CA GLY A 369 -20.59 25.68 -17.43
C GLY A 369 -19.70 25.83 -16.19
N THR A 370 -20.26 25.77 -14.98
CA THR A 370 -19.49 25.91 -13.74
C THR A 370 -18.80 24.60 -13.37
N GLU A 371 -17.49 24.66 -13.13
CA GLU A 371 -16.70 23.52 -12.67
C GLU A 371 -16.41 23.63 -11.17
N LYS A 372 -16.73 22.57 -10.42
CA LYS A 372 -16.44 22.46 -8.99
C LYS A 372 -15.43 21.35 -8.77
N CYS A 373 -14.22 21.74 -8.33
CA CYS A 373 -13.14 20.81 -8.03
C CYS A 373 -12.92 20.65 -6.53
N ARG A 374 -12.71 19.40 -6.12
CA ARG A 374 -12.31 19.00 -4.77
C ARG A 374 -11.08 18.11 -4.84
N SER A 375 -10.25 18.14 -3.81
CA SER A 375 -9.01 17.38 -3.77
C SER A 375 -8.57 17.05 -2.35
N CYS A 376 -7.71 16.05 -2.20
CA CYS A 376 -6.94 15.84 -0.98
C CYS A 376 -5.62 15.13 -1.28
N SER A 377 -4.75 15.07 -0.29
CA SER A 377 -3.49 14.33 -0.37
C SER A 377 -3.23 13.51 0.89
N ILE A 378 -2.56 12.38 0.73
CA ILE A 378 -2.06 11.52 1.82
C ILE A 378 -0.56 11.41 1.66
N GLU A 379 0.19 11.67 2.71
CA GLU A 379 1.63 11.38 2.76
C GLU A 379 1.85 10.09 3.53
N ARG A 380 2.58 9.14 2.94
CA ARG A 380 2.99 7.91 3.60
C ARG A 380 4.35 8.09 4.25
N ASP A 381 4.54 7.46 5.40
CA ASP A 381 5.84 7.33 6.05
C ASP A 381 6.74 6.27 5.36
N SER A 382 6.88 6.35 4.04
CA SER A 382 7.75 5.46 3.26
C SER A 382 9.17 6.06 3.16
N LYS A 383 10.15 5.43 3.84
CA LYS A 383 11.56 5.83 3.71
C LYS A 383 12.06 5.50 2.29
N GLY A 384 11.95 6.46 1.37
CA GLY A 384 12.47 6.38 0.00
C GLY A 384 11.43 6.31 -1.13
N GLY A 385 10.19 6.74 -0.87
CA GLY A 385 9.13 6.93 -1.87
C GLY A 385 8.38 5.66 -2.26
N GLU A 386 7.41 5.77 -3.16
CA GLU A 386 6.56 4.65 -3.59
C GLU A 386 7.21 3.71 -4.61
N GLY A 387 8.42 4.02 -5.11
CA GLY A 387 9.21 3.15 -5.97
C GLY A 387 9.89 1.98 -5.25
N GLN A 388 9.43 1.59 -4.06
CA GLN A 388 10.01 0.49 -3.25
C GLN A 388 9.48 -0.89 -3.64
N ASN A 389 8.61 -0.97 -4.66
CA ASN A 389 8.02 -2.21 -5.15
C ASN A 389 7.20 -2.97 -4.07
N GLU A 390 6.60 -2.22 -3.14
CA GLU A 390 5.67 -2.73 -2.13
C GLU A 390 4.23 -2.74 -2.64
N TRP A 391 3.44 -3.72 -2.22
CA TRP A 391 2.01 -3.78 -2.54
C TRP A 391 1.25 -2.75 -1.71
N ILE A 392 0.57 -1.85 -2.41
CA ILE A 392 -0.21 -0.75 -1.87
C ILE A 392 -1.65 -0.98 -2.26
N ARG A 393 -2.57 -0.87 -1.30
CA ARG A 393 -4.00 -0.76 -1.63
C ARG A 393 -4.43 0.70 -1.56
N LEU A 394 -5.07 1.14 -2.63
CA LEU A 394 -5.65 2.47 -2.74
C LEU A 394 -7.12 2.35 -3.05
N SER A 395 -7.98 3.10 -2.34
CA SER A 395 -9.41 3.12 -2.64
C SER A 395 -9.96 4.54 -2.70
N PHE A 396 -10.86 4.78 -3.65
CA PHE A 396 -11.60 6.02 -3.83
C PHE A 396 -13.09 5.69 -3.69
N PHE A 397 -13.77 6.32 -2.74
CA PHE A 397 -15.16 5.98 -2.42
C PHE A 397 -15.95 7.19 -1.96
N HIS A 398 -17.27 7.01 -1.88
CA HIS A 398 -18.20 8.07 -1.54
C HIS A 398 -19.05 7.66 -0.35
N TYR A 399 -19.28 8.60 0.56
CA TYR A 399 -20.24 8.47 1.63
C TYR A 399 -21.05 9.77 1.71
N LYS A 400 -22.38 9.66 1.57
CA LYS A 400 -23.29 10.80 1.35
C LYS A 400 -22.84 11.66 0.15
N ASP A 401 -22.48 12.92 0.40
CA ASP A 401 -22.02 13.90 -0.61
C ASP A 401 -20.51 14.15 -0.56
N TYR A 402 -19.80 13.36 0.24
CA TYR A 402 -18.36 13.44 0.41
C TYR A 402 -17.66 12.31 -0.35
N SER A 403 -16.45 12.59 -0.80
CA SER A 403 -15.57 11.64 -1.48
C SER A 403 -14.28 11.54 -0.69
N TYR A 404 -13.72 10.33 -0.64
CA TYR A 404 -12.56 10.02 0.18
C TYR A 404 -11.55 9.22 -0.63
N LEU A 405 -10.28 9.45 -0.33
CA LEU A 405 -9.17 8.62 -0.76
C LEU A 405 -8.65 7.87 0.47
N THR A 406 -8.37 6.58 0.29
CA THR A 406 -7.62 5.77 1.26
C THR A 406 -6.37 5.23 0.60
N VAL A 407 -5.27 5.20 1.35
CA VAL A 407 -4.02 4.53 0.95
C VAL A 407 -3.53 3.73 2.14
N ASP A 408 -3.63 2.42 2.04
CA ASP A 408 -3.43 1.49 3.15
C ASP A 408 -4.24 1.88 4.40
N GLY A 409 -3.57 2.28 5.48
CA GLY A 409 -4.22 2.68 6.75
C GLY A 409 -4.70 4.13 6.77
N GLU A 410 -4.27 4.96 5.82
CA GLU A 410 -4.51 6.40 5.83
C GLU A 410 -5.74 6.79 5.01
N ILE A 411 -6.40 7.88 5.39
CA ILE A 411 -7.58 8.43 4.71
C ILE A 411 -7.53 9.95 4.59
N CYS A 412 -8.04 10.50 3.49
CA CYS A 412 -8.32 11.91 3.36
C CYS A 412 -9.68 12.16 2.71
N GLN A 413 -10.36 13.22 3.13
CA GLN A 413 -11.59 13.71 2.53
C GLN A 413 -11.26 14.75 1.46
N LEU A 414 -11.88 14.63 0.28
CA LEU A 414 -11.77 15.63 -0.77
C LEU A 414 -12.52 16.91 -0.37
N THR A 415 -11.78 18.01 -0.19
CA THR A 415 -12.32 19.33 0.15
C THR A 415 -12.20 20.28 -1.04
N PRO A 416 -13.02 21.36 -1.12
CA PRO A 416 -12.90 22.34 -2.19
C PRO A 416 -11.50 22.95 -2.25
N ILE A 417 -10.94 23.06 -3.46
CA ILE A 417 -9.57 23.57 -3.70
C ILE A 417 -9.35 24.96 -3.07
N GLN A 418 -10.38 25.80 -3.05
CA GLN A 418 -10.34 27.17 -2.51
C GLN A 418 -10.30 27.22 -0.97
N THR A 419 -10.73 26.15 -0.30
CA THR A 419 -10.83 26.07 1.16
C THR A 419 -9.69 25.28 1.80
N ALA A 420 -8.81 24.69 0.99
CA ALA A 420 -7.66 23.97 1.51
C ALA A 420 -6.62 24.95 2.08
N SER A 421 -6.17 24.69 3.30
CA SER A 421 -5.08 25.44 3.92
C SER A 421 -3.81 25.30 3.07
N ALA A 422 -2.90 26.28 3.17
CA ALA A 422 -1.61 26.26 2.47
C ALA A 422 -0.74 25.02 2.80
N GLU A 423 -1.06 24.30 3.88
CA GLU A 423 -0.43 23.06 4.34
C GLU A 423 -0.97 21.81 3.63
N ALA A 424 -2.23 21.84 3.19
CA ALA A 424 -2.80 20.81 2.33
C ALA A 424 -2.34 21.10 0.90
N HIS A 425 -1.23 20.48 0.48
CA HIS A 425 -0.74 20.57 -0.89
C HIS A 425 -1.78 20.02 -1.88
N VAL A 426 -2.64 20.91 -2.36
CA VAL A 426 -3.79 20.59 -3.20
C VAL A 426 -3.40 20.46 -4.66
N MET A 427 -3.96 19.44 -5.31
CA MET A 427 -3.89 19.29 -6.75
C MET A 427 -4.71 20.41 -7.44
N ASP A 428 -4.05 21.26 -8.22
CA ASP A 428 -4.71 22.22 -9.10
C ASP A 428 -5.59 21.48 -10.12
N GLY A 429 -6.81 22.00 -10.35
CA GLY A 429 -7.76 21.51 -11.35
C GLY A 429 -7.13 21.39 -12.74
N ALA A 430 -6.20 22.30 -13.07
CA ALA A 430 -5.44 22.29 -14.33
C ALA A 430 -4.54 21.06 -14.53
N ASN A 431 -4.20 20.34 -13.45
CA ASN A 431 -3.36 19.14 -13.50
C ASN A 431 -4.18 17.86 -13.78
N LEU A 432 -5.52 17.94 -13.80
CA LEU A 432 -6.38 16.79 -14.11
C LEU A 432 -6.42 16.52 -15.61
N TYR A 433 -6.35 15.25 -16.00
CA TYR A 433 -6.56 14.78 -17.37
C TYR A 433 -7.86 15.33 -17.97
N GLU A 434 -7.78 15.79 -19.23
CA GLU A 434 -8.92 16.34 -19.97
C GLU A 434 -9.24 15.37 -21.09
N VAL A 435 -10.49 14.94 -21.14
CA VAL A 435 -11.01 14.17 -22.27
C VAL A 435 -12.01 15.07 -22.97
N LYS A 436 -11.86 15.22 -24.30
CA LYS A 436 -12.85 15.94 -25.09
C LYS A 436 -14.21 15.33 -24.85
N THR A 437 -15.14 16.16 -24.36
CA THR A 437 -16.51 15.83 -23.95
C THR A 437 -17.21 14.96 -24.99
N THR A 438 -17.11 13.65 -24.80
CA THR A 438 -17.95 12.66 -25.47
C THR A 438 -18.94 12.12 -24.47
N ASN A 439 -20.13 11.71 -24.91
CA ASN A 439 -21.18 11.17 -24.02
C ASN A 439 -20.81 9.82 -23.38
N LYS A 440 -19.54 9.38 -23.46
CA LYS A 440 -19.08 8.10 -22.93
C LYS A 440 -18.37 8.29 -21.61
N SER A 441 -18.65 7.38 -20.70
CA SER A 441 -17.96 7.28 -19.42
C SER A 441 -16.97 6.14 -19.44
N ALA A 442 -15.80 6.33 -18.82
CA ALA A 442 -14.75 5.32 -18.75
C ALA A 442 -13.87 5.50 -17.52
N LEU A 443 -13.26 4.40 -17.08
CA LEU A 443 -12.21 4.37 -16.08
C LEU A 443 -10.95 3.76 -16.70
N PHE A 444 -9.85 4.50 -16.60
CA PHE A 444 -8.53 4.07 -16.98
C PHE A 444 -7.70 3.81 -15.72
N ILE A 445 -7.03 2.66 -15.66
CA ILE A 445 -6.22 2.26 -14.51
C ILE A 445 -4.78 2.06 -14.94
N GLY A 446 -3.87 2.76 -14.28
CA GLY A 446 -2.44 2.76 -14.54
C GLY A 446 -1.97 3.67 -15.67
N GLY A 447 -2.86 4.34 -16.40
CA GLY A 447 -2.47 5.20 -17.52
C GLY A 447 -3.68 5.81 -18.21
N THR A 448 -3.45 6.47 -19.34
CA THR A 448 -4.51 6.99 -20.22
C THR A 448 -4.01 7.00 -21.66
N TYR A 449 -4.88 7.31 -22.61
CA TYR A 449 -4.53 7.38 -24.03
C TYR A 449 -3.91 8.74 -24.39
N TYR A 450 -2.57 8.81 -24.38
CA TYR A 450 -1.80 9.97 -24.84
C TYR A 450 -1.33 9.77 -26.29
N SER A 451 -1.71 10.69 -27.17
CA SER A 451 -1.75 10.41 -28.61
C SER A 451 -0.44 10.58 -29.38
N SER A 452 0.58 11.20 -28.82
CA SER A 452 1.64 11.76 -29.68
C SER A 452 2.55 10.74 -30.39
N ARG A 453 2.54 9.45 -30.05
CA ARG A 453 3.56 8.48 -30.50
C ARG A 453 3.11 7.03 -30.73
N VAL A 454 1.84 6.69 -30.49
CA VAL A 454 1.31 5.34 -30.78
C VAL A 454 0.78 5.31 -32.21
N ASP A 455 0.97 4.21 -32.94
CA ASP A 455 0.44 4.08 -34.30
C ASP A 455 -1.09 4.15 -34.30
N PHE A 456 -1.59 5.33 -34.69
CA PHE A 456 -3.01 5.64 -34.77
C PHE A 456 -3.82 4.68 -35.66
N ARG A 457 -3.19 3.99 -36.61
CA ARG A 457 -3.87 3.04 -37.50
C ARG A 457 -4.27 1.76 -36.78
N SER A 458 -3.54 1.42 -35.73
CA SER A 458 -3.74 0.21 -34.93
C SER A 458 -4.80 0.40 -33.83
N ILE A 459 -5.35 1.61 -33.68
CA ILE A 459 -6.36 1.98 -32.68
C ILE A 459 -7.69 2.34 -33.37
N SER A 460 -8.79 1.81 -32.84
CA SER A 460 -10.15 2.02 -33.36
C SER A 460 -10.49 3.52 -33.42
N LYS A 461 -11.21 3.91 -34.47
CA LYS A 461 -11.52 5.31 -34.74
C LYS A 461 -12.43 5.88 -33.65
N GLU A 462 -13.35 5.06 -33.16
CA GLU A 462 -14.30 5.36 -32.10
C GLU A 462 -13.57 5.68 -30.81
N PHE A 463 -12.68 4.79 -30.36
CA PHE A 463 -11.92 4.99 -29.14
C PHE A 463 -11.04 6.24 -29.20
N ARG A 464 -10.38 6.47 -30.34
CA ARG A 464 -9.59 7.70 -30.55
C ARG A 464 -10.46 8.94 -30.48
N LYS A 465 -11.60 8.98 -31.16
CA LYS A 465 -12.49 10.14 -31.12
C LYS A 465 -12.95 10.45 -29.70
N ASP A 466 -13.22 9.40 -28.92
CA ASP A 466 -13.84 9.53 -27.60
C ASP A 466 -12.85 9.93 -26.50
N PHE A 467 -11.60 9.47 -26.58
CA PHE A 467 -10.63 9.57 -25.48
C PHE A 467 -9.29 10.21 -25.86
N LEU A 468 -9.20 10.87 -27.02
CA LEU A 468 -7.99 11.60 -27.40
C LEU A 468 -7.70 12.71 -26.39
N ASP A 469 -6.63 12.53 -25.62
CA ASP A 469 -6.06 13.58 -24.81
C ASP A 469 -5.00 14.37 -25.59
N ASN A 470 -5.14 15.69 -25.56
CA ASN A 470 -4.23 16.65 -26.20
C ASN A 470 -3.31 17.35 -25.18
N THR A 471 -3.41 17.03 -23.89
CA THR A 471 -2.68 17.73 -22.84
C THR A 471 -1.26 17.20 -22.69
N MET A 472 -0.28 18.09 -22.86
CA MET A 472 1.11 17.72 -23.09
C MET A 472 1.94 17.42 -21.84
N GLU A 473 1.48 17.77 -20.63
CA GLU A 473 2.26 17.63 -19.39
C GLU A 473 1.36 17.25 -18.21
N LYS A 474 1.15 15.94 -18.00
CA LYS A 474 0.39 15.37 -16.87
C LYS A 474 1.09 14.16 -16.27
N SER A 475 0.56 13.65 -15.15
CA SER A 475 1.15 12.53 -14.40
C SER A 475 1.43 11.32 -15.30
N PRO A 476 2.69 10.84 -15.41
CA PRO A 476 3.01 9.73 -16.30
C PRO A 476 2.26 8.46 -15.91
N SER A 477 1.99 7.58 -16.88
CA SER A 477 1.38 6.27 -16.63
C SER A 477 2.11 5.52 -15.52
N LEU A 478 1.39 4.76 -14.70
CA LEU A 478 1.97 3.83 -13.75
C LEU A 478 2.96 2.90 -14.45
N ARG A 479 4.11 2.72 -13.80
CA ARG A 479 5.09 1.70 -14.13
C ARG A 479 5.18 0.77 -12.93
N GLY A 480 4.93 -0.52 -13.12
CA GLY A 480 4.86 -1.47 -12.02
C GLY A 480 3.79 -2.53 -12.26
N CYS A 481 3.19 -3.07 -11.20
CA CYS A 481 2.20 -4.13 -11.32
C CYS A 481 0.86 -3.76 -10.68
N ILE A 482 -0.22 -4.29 -11.25
CA ILE A 482 -1.58 -4.27 -10.71
C ILE A 482 -2.01 -5.71 -10.45
N ALA A 483 -2.41 -6.00 -9.21
CA ALA A 483 -2.89 -7.32 -8.82
C ALA A 483 -4.41 -7.41 -8.72
N GLU A 484 -5.07 -6.31 -8.40
CA GLU A 484 -6.50 -6.30 -8.13
C GLU A 484 -7.13 -4.98 -8.55
N ILE A 485 -8.31 -5.07 -9.15
CA ILE A 485 -9.19 -3.94 -9.46
C ILE A 485 -10.57 -4.33 -8.94
N ILE A 486 -11.15 -3.51 -8.08
CA ILE A 486 -12.54 -3.61 -7.62
C ILE A 486 -13.25 -2.33 -8.01
N VAL A 487 -14.40 -2.46 -8.66
CA VAL A 487 -15.27 -1.33 -9.00
C VAL A 487 -16.70 -1.66 -8.56
N ASN A 488 -17.32 -0.77 -7.78
CA ASN A 488 -18.67 -0.94 -7.23
C ASN A 488 -18.85 -2.30 -6.56
N GLU A 489 -17.93 -2.65 -5.67
CA GLU A 489 -17.94 -3.90 -4.90
C GLU A 489 -17.74 -5.16 -5.76
N VAL A 490 -17.48 -5.05 -7.06
CA VAL A 490 -17.21 -6.19 -7.94
C VAL A 490 -15.72 -6.30 -8.22
N ARG A 491 -15.11 -7.44 -7.85
CA ARG A 491 -13.72 -7.74 -8.20
C ARG A 491 -13.60 -8.13 -9.68
N GLU A 492 -12.83 -7.35 -10.43
CA GLU A 492 -12.61 -7.59 -11.85
C GLU A 492 -11.67 -8.76 -12.13
N ASN A 493 -12.00 -9.54 -13.15
CA ASN A 493 -11.08 -10.54 -13.69
C ASN A 493 -10.12 -9.85 -14.67
N LEU A 494 -8.88 -9.57 -14.24
CA LEU A 494 -7.89 -8.84 -15.02
C LEU A 494 -7.59 -9.47 -16.40
N GLU A 495 -7.61 -10.80 -16.49
CA GLU A 495 -7.37 -11.48 -17.77
C GLU A 495 -8.54 -11.25 -18.74
N LYS A 496 -9.77 -11.39 -18.26
CA LYS A 496 -10.98 -11.12 -19.06
C LYS A 496 -11.04 -9.64 -19.45
N LEU A 497 -10.72 -8.76 -18.51
CA LEU A 497 -10.66 -7.31 -18.73
C LEU A 497 -9.66 -6.97 -19.84
N TYR A 498 -8.45 -7.52 -19.77
CA TYR A 498 -7.42 -7.31 -20.80
C TYR A 498 -7.84 -7.84 -22.17
N LYS A 499 -8.39 -9.05 -22.24
CA LYS A 499 -8.90 -9.61 -23.51
C LYS A 499 -10.00 -8.75 -24.13
N ASN A 500 -10.88 -8.20 -23.29
CA ASN A 500 -11.96 -7.32 -23.75
C ASN A 500 -11.42 -5.96 -24.22
N GLN A 501 -10.45 -5.38 -23.51
CA GLN A 501 -9.87 -4.10 -23.92
C GLN A 501 -9.19 -4.18 -25.28
N ILE A 502 -8.49 -5.28 -25.58
CA ILE A 502 -7.85 -5.49 -26.88
C ILE A 502 -8.88 -5.43 -28.00
N LYS A 503 -10.04 -6.08 -27.82
CA LYS A 503 -11.12 -6.09 -28.81
C LYS A 503 -11.78 -4.72 -29.00
N LEU A 504 -11.88 -3.92 -27.93
CA LEU A 504 -12.54 -2.60 -27.96
C LEU A 504 -11.64 -1.51 -28.56
N ILE A 505 -10.33 -1.59 -28.31
CA ILE A 505 -9.38 -0.52 -28.60
C ILE A 505 -8.59 -0.79 -29.89
N SER A 506 -8.21 -2.04 -30.18
CA SER A 506 -7.41 -2.36 -31.36
C SER A 506 -8.29 -2.58 -32.60
N THR A 507 -7.86 -2.08 -33.76
CA THR A 507 -8.53 -2.33 -35.05
C THR A 507 -8.50 -3.81 -35.47
N ASN A 508 -7.42 -4.53 -35.14
CA ASN A 508 -7.21 -5.93 -35.52
C ASN A 508 -7.20 -6.88 -34.31
N SER A 509 -7.67 -6.43 -33.14
CA SER A 509 -7.54 -7.18 -31.88
C SER A 509 -6.08 -7.60 -31.58
N SER A 510 -5.10 -6.81 -32.00
CA SER A 510 -3.68 -7.07 -31.73
C SER A 510 -3.30 -6.55 -30.35
N SER A 511 -2.62 -7.38 -29.57
CA SER A 511 -2.04 -6.98 -28.28
C SER A 511 -0.76 -6.14 -28.41
N GLU A 512 -0.20 -6.00 -29.61
CA GLU A 512 1.09 -5.34 -29.82
C GLU A 512 1.09 -3.85 -29.49
N ILE A 513 -0.10 -3.22 -29.53
CA ILE A 513 -0.28 -1.81 -29.14
C ILE A 513 -0.22 -1.62 -27.62
N PHE A 514 -0.25 -2.69 -26.83
CA PHE A 514 -0.23 -2.63 -25.37
C PHE A 514 1.14 -3.02 -24.80
N SER A 515 1.55 -2.33 -23.74
CA SER A 515 2.68 -2.65 -22.88
C SER A 515 2.18 -3.20 -21.54
N VAL A 516 1.36 -4.25 -21.65
CA VAL A 516 0.74 -4.95 -20.53
C VAL A 516 1.15 -6.42 -20.62
N ASP A 517 1.79 -6.93 -19.57
CA ASP A 517 2.26 -8.32 -19.50
C ASP A 517 1.97 -8.92 -18.11
N LYS A 518 2.29 -10.19 -17.88
CA LYS A 518 2.21 -10.80 -16.55
C LYS A 518 3.26 -10.19 -15.62
N CYS A 519 2.84 -9.86 -14.40
CA CYS A 519 3.75 -9.31 -13.41
C CYS A 519 4.81 -10.33 -13.03
N GLN A 520 6.08 -9.94 -13.14
CA GLN A 520 7.19 -10.77 -12.69
C GLN A 520 7.62 -10.35 -11.29
N PRO A 521 7.84 -11.29 -10.35
CA PRO A 521 8.36 -10.96 -9.04
C PRO A 521 9.84 -10.54 -9.16
N CYS A 522 10.17 -9.38 -8.59
CA CYS A 522 11.56 -8.98 -8.45
C CYS A 522 12.20 -9.81 -7.32
N ARG A 523 12.82 -10.92 -7.68
CA ARG A 523 13.43 -11.87 -6.72
C ARG A 523 14.95 -11.74 -6.61
N VAL A 524 15.55 -10.69 -7.17
CA VAL A 524 16.99 -10.46 -7.00
C VAL A 524 17.25 -10.21 -5.52
N PRO A 525 18.08 -11.02 -4.84
CA PRO A 525 18.47 -10.76 -3.47
C PRO A 525 19.02 -9.34 -3.35
N ILE A 526 18.66 -8.61 -2.29
CA ILE A 526 19.12 -7.23 -2.03
C ILE A 526 20.66 -7.14 -2.12
N ASP A 527 21.33 -8.21 -1.71
CA ASP A 527 22.78 -8.41 -1.74
C ASP A 527 23.35 -8.39 -3.17
N GLN A 528 22.60 -8.89 -4.17
CA GLN A 528 23.00 -8.86 -5.57
C GLN A 528 22.83 -7.47 -6.21
N CYS A 529 21.93 -6.65 -5.66
CA CYS A 529 21.75 -5.25 -6.03
C CYS A 529 22.57 -4.28 -5.15
N GLY A 530 23.28 -4.77 -4.13
CA GLY A 530 24.04 -3.93 -3.20
C GLY A 530 23.22 -2.85 -2.51
N GLY A 531 21.94 -3.16 -2.20
CA GLY A 531 21.00 -2.18 -1.64
C GLY A 531 20.28 -1.30 -2.67
N ALA A 532 20.53 -1.46 -3.99
CA ALA A 532 19.72 -0.83 -5.02
C ALA A 532 18.31 -1.43 -5.13
N LYS A 533 17.36 -0.61 -5.58
CA LYS A 533 15.98 -1.05 -5.87
C LYS A 533 15.99 -2.09 -7.00
N CYS A 534 15.18 -3.14 -6.91
CA CYS A 534 15.03 -4.13 -7.98
C CYS A 534 13.92 -3.71 -8.95
N ARG A 535 14.13 -3.88 -10.27
CA ARG A 535 13.19 -3.54 -11.36
C ARG A 535 12.82 -4.79 -12.15
N SER A 536 11.55 -4.91 -12.57
CA SER A 536 11.16 -5.90 -13.58
C SER A 536 11.78 -5.55 -14.93
N SER A 537 12.18 -6.56 -15.70
CA SER A 537 12.74 -6.34 -17.03
C SER A 537 11.69 -5.78 -17.98
N SER A 538 12.06 -4.81 -18.83
CA SER A 538 11.22 -4.38 -19.95
C SER A 538 10.92 -5.55 -20.89
N PRO A 539 9.73 -5.65 -21.52
CA PRO A 539 9.35 -6.72 -22.45
C PRO A 539 10.31 -6.86 -23.66
N SER A 540 11.09 -5.83 -23.98
CA SER A 540 12.13 -5.89 -25.01
C SER A 540 13.37 -6.69 -24.60
N LEU A 541 13.63 -6.82 -23.31
CA LEU A 541 14.75 -7.55 -22.72
C LEU A 541 14.13 -8.71 -21.93
N ARG A 542 13.95 -9.87 -22.56
CA ARG A 542 13.50 -11.12 -21.91
C ARG A 542 14.55 -11.68 -20.92
N LEU A 543 15.09 -10.84 -20.06
CA LEU A 543 16.16 -11.13 -19.10
C LEU A 543 15.64 -10.96 -17.68
N GLN A 544 16.37 -11.53 -16.72
CA GLN A 544 16.06 -11.52 -15.30
C GLN A 544 15.84 -10.08 -14.76
N PRO A 545 15.14 -9.92 -13.61
CA PRO A 545 14.98 -8.63 -12.95
C PRO A 545 16.31 -7.87 -12.80
N VAL A 546 16.26 -6.55 -12.99
CA VAL A 546 17.40 -5.64 -13.14
C VAL A 546 17.52 -4.73 -11.92
N CYS A 547 18.72 -4.47 -11.42
CA CYS A 547 18.92 -3.53 -10.31
C CYS A 547 18.95 -2.07 -10.79
N ASP A 548 18.31 -1.17 -10.05
CA ASP A 548 18.37 0.28 -10.23
C ASP A 548 19.66 0.83 -9.62
N CYS A 549 20.78 0.57 -10.28
CA CYS A 549 22.07 1.02 -9.78
C CYS A 549 22.19 2.54 -9.66
N SER A 550 21.29 3.30 -10.30
CA SER A 550 21.23 4.76 -10.13
C SER A 550 20.79 5.20 -8.73
N SER A 551 20.03 4.37 -8.00
CA SER A 551 19.59 4.70 -6.64
C SER A 551 20.72 4.69 -5.61
N ILE A 552 21.84 4.04 -5.95
CA ILE A 552 23.03 3.87 -5.11
C ILE A 552 24.31 4.39 -5.79
N TYR A 553 24.17 5.12 -6.90
CA TYR A 553 25.29 5.66 -7.68
C TYR A 553 26.29 4.60 -8.17
N ALA A 554 25.80 3.40 -8.53
CA ALA A 554 26.61 2.29 -9.06
C ALA A 554 26.39 2.09 -10.58
N LEU A 555 27.33 1.42 -11.25
CA LEU A 555 27.21 1.04 -12.65
C LEU A 555 26.41 -0.26 -12.78
N GLN A 556 25.59 -0.36 -13.82
CA GLN A 556 24.84 -1.59 -14.11
C GLN A 556 25.64 -2.49 -15.06
N GLU A 557 25.79 -3.77 -14.71
CA GLU A 557 26.36 -4.79 -15.60
C GLU A 557 25.36 -5.16 -16.71
N GLU A 558 25.77 -5.06 -17.98
CA GLU A 558 24.86 -5.25 -19.14
C GLU A 558 24.29 -6.66 -19.26
N SER A 559 25.05 -7.69 -18.86
CA SER A 559 24.68 -9.10 -19.01
C SER A 559 23.75 -9.60 -17.89
N SER A 560 23.95 -9.12 -16.67
CA SER A 560 23.29 -9.62 -15.46
C SER A 560 22.29 -8.62 -14.84
N GLY A 561 22.37 -7.35 -15.21
CA GLY A 561 21.58 -6.28 -14.60
C GLY A 561 21.97 -5.93 -13.16
N ARG A 562 23.08 -6.47 -12.64
CA ARG A 562 23.56 -6.23 -11.26
C ARG A 562 24.32 -4.92 -11.12
N CYS A 563 24.46 -4.44 -9.89
CA CYS A 563 25.23 -3.23 -9.59
C CYS A 563 26.69 -3.54 -9.28
N LEU A 564 27.58 -2.92 -10.05
CA LEU A 564 29.03 -3.02 -9.90
C LEU A 564 29.53 -1.88 -9.01
N PHE A 565 30.16 -2.25 -7.89
CA PHE A 565 30.92 -1.34 -7.04
C PHE A 565 32.40 -1.49 -7.38
N ASN A 566 33.11 -0.38 -7.53
CA ASN A 566 34.55 -0.44 -7.67
C ASN A 566 35.17 -0.75 -6.29
N SER A 567 35.69 -1.96 -6.11
CA SER A 567 36.10 -2.53 -4.82
C SER A 567 37.39 -1.94 -4.23
N SER A 568 37.99 -0.93 -4.86
CA SER A 568 39.33 -0.45 -4.49
C SER A 568 39.38 0.61 -3.38
N THR A 569 38.26 1.06 -2.80
CA THR A 569 38.27 2.03 -1.68
C THR A 569 37.15 1.77 -0.67
N SER A 570 37.41 0.87 0.28
CA SER A 570 36.52 0.45 1.37
C SER A 570 36.25 1.51 2.46
N THR A 571 36.30 2.80 2.13
CA THR A 571 36.15 3.91 3.10
C THR A 571 35.27 5.08 2.62
N PHE A 572 34.36 4.87 1.67
CA PHE A 572 33.39 5.92 1.34
C PHE A 572 32.15 5.92 2.25
N LYS A 573 32.29 6.58 3.40
CA LYS A 573 31.17 7.12 4.16
C LYS A 573 30.45 8.17 3.32
N LYS A 574 29.14 7.96 3.09
CA LYS A 574 28.07 8.98 3.02
C LYS A 574 28.48 10.39 2.50
N TYR A 575 28.92 10.54 1.25
CA TYR A 575 28.85 11.83 0.55
C TYR A 575 28.58 11.60 -0.93
N GLY A 576 27.51 12.23 -1.44
CA GLY A 576 27.00 12.08 -2.81
C GLY A 576 27.86 12.80 -3.85
N GLY A 577 29.00 12.20 -4.21
CA GLY A 577 29.82 12.63 -5.34
C GLY A 577 29.87 11.55 -6.42
N LEU A 578 29.53 11.92 -7.66
CA LEU A 578 29.81 11.12 -8.85
C LEU A 578 31.33 11.01 -9.02
N ILE A 579 31.89 9.81 -8.90
CA ILE A 579 33.30 9.55 -9.19
C ILE A 579 33.45 9.45 -10.71
N LEU A 580 34.18 10.39 -11.31
CA LEU A 580 34.63 10.31 -12.70
C LEU A 580 35.63 9.16 -12.82
N THR A 581 35.17 7.97 -13.19
CA THR A 581 36.06 6.86 -13.53
C THR A 581 36.65 7.08 -14.92
N THR A 582 37.96 6.99 -15.05
CA THR A 582 38.62 6.72 -16.33
C THR A 582 38.31 5.27 -16.74
N PRO A 583 37.53 5.02 -17.81
CA PRO A 583 37.16 3.66 -18.15
C PRO A 583 38.34 2.92 -18.79
N PRO A 584 38.60 1.65 -18.45
CA PRO A 584 39.28 0.76 -19.39
C PRO A 584 38.27 0.43 -20.50
N ALA A 585 38.57 0.90 -21.71
CA ALA A 585 37.99 0.48 -23.00
C ALA A 585 36.54 -0.06 -22.98
N ILE A 586 35.55 0.81 -22.75
CA ILE A 586 34.15 0.52 -23.11
C ILE A 586 34.00 0.77 -24.61
N THR A 587 34.33 -0.22 -25.43
CA THR A 587 34.00 -0.25 -26.85
C THR A 587 32.52 -0.57 -27.01
N SER A 588 31.75 0.40 -27.53
CA SER A 588 30.33 0.35 -27.91
C SER A 588 29.27 0.72 -26.86
N LEU A 589 29.31 1.97 -26.37
CA LEU A 589 28.07 2.67 -26.03
C LEU A 589 27.48 3.28 -27.31
N LYS A 590 26.33 2.79 -27.77
CA LYS A 590 25.49 3.54 -28.72
C LYS A 590 24.98 4.79 -27.98
N GLY A 591 25.76 5.87 -28.07
CA GLY A 591 25.38 7.17 -27.55
C GLY A 591 24.08 7.62 -28.21
N LEU A 592 23.03 7.80 -27.40
CA LEU A 592 21.82 8.46 -27.83
C LEU A 592 22.15 9.95 -27.98
N ILE A 593 22.41 10.40 -29.20
CA ILE A 593 22.63 11.81 -29.49
C ILE A 593 21.29 12.53 -29.30
N LEU A 594 21.12 13.21 -28.16
CA LEU A 594 20.02 14.15 -27.93
C LEU A 594 20.24 15.39 -28.80
N ASN A 595 19.89 15.31 -30.07
CA ASN A 595 19.88 16.47 -30.95
C ASN A 595 18.72 17.41 -30.55
N ARG A 596 19.09 18.58 -30.02
CA ARG A 596 18.25 19.78 -29.80
C ARG A 596 16.88 19.52 -29.16
N THR A 597 16.86 19.37 -27.84
CA THR A 597 15.67 19.68 -27.04
C THR A 597 15.82 21.08 -26.43
N SER A 598 15.19 22.07 -27.05
CA SER A 598 15.01 23.38 -26.45
C SER A 598 14.00 23.26 -25.30
N PHE A 599 14.50 22.97 -24.09
CA PHE A 599 13.72 23.09 -22.84
C PHE A 599 13.63 24.57 -22.45
N VAL A 600 12.88 25.35 -23.23
CA VAL A 600 12.66 26.76 -22.94
C VAL A 600 11.15 26.97 -22.91
N ASN A 601 10.64 27.21 -21.68
CA ASN A 601 9.31 27.72 -21.33
C ASN A 601 8.20 26.76 -20.83
N SER A 602 8.47 25.58 -20.28
CA SER A 602 7.44 24.92 -19.44
C SER A 602 7.82 24.96 -17.96
N GLY A 603 7.22 25.88 -17.22
CA GLY A 603 7.29 25.94 -15.75
C GLY A 603 6.52 24.81 -15.04
N LYS A 604 6.16 23.73 -15.74
CA LYS A 604 5.25 22.67 -15.26
C LYS A 604 5.74 21.24 -15.53
N ALA A 605 6.88 21.04 -16.19
CA ALA A 605 7.50 19.73 -16.28
C ALA A 605 8.30 19.43 -15.00
N SER A 606 7.78 18.53 -14.17
CA SER A 606 8.55 17.91 -13.07
C SER A 606 9.46 16.83 -13.66
N LEU A 607 10.76 17.12 -13.77
CA LEU A 607 11.78 16.13 -14.07
C LEU A 607 12.24 15.52 -12.75
N ASP A 608 11.96 14.24 -12.55
CA ASP A 608 12.34 13.50 -11.34
C ASP A 608 13.87 13.50 -11.15
N ARG A 609 14.63 13.13 -12.21
CA ARG A 609 16.10 13.19 -12.24
C ARG A 609 16.63 13.41 -13.66
N ILE A 610 17.68 14.23 -13.80
CA ILE A 610 18.45 14.38 -15.04
C ILE A 610 19.86 13.83 -14.80
N TRP A 611 20.29 12.90 -15.63
CA TRP A 611 21.67 12.42 -15.64
C TRP A 611 22.37 12.92 -16.91
N MET A 612 23.51 13.58 -16.75
CA MET A 612 24.36 14.02 -17.86
C MET A 612 25.75 13.43 -17.68
N LEU A 613 26.24 12.74 -18.72
CA LEU A 613 27.64 12.36 -18.81
C LEU A 613 28.39 13.50 -19.52
N LEU A 614 29.11 14.31 -18.74
CA LEU A 614 29.93 15.40 -19.27
C LEU A 614 31.34 14.88 -19.52
N ARG A 615 31.73 14.78 -20.79
CA ARG A 615 33.13 14.58 -21.17
C ARG A 615 33.79 15.95 -21.33
N LEU A 616 34.63 16.32 -20.37
CA LEU A 616 35.36 17.59 -20.43
C LEU A 616 36.50 17.49 -21.46
N PRO A 617 36.73 18.54 -22.27
CA PRO A 617 37.90 18.60 -23.14
C PRO A 617 39.19 18.68 -22.31
N GLU A 618 40.26 18.04 -22.78
CA GLU A 618 41.57 18.02 -22.11
C GLU A 618 42.28 19.38 -22.12
N ILE A 619 41.82 20.34 -22.93
CA ILE A 619 42.47 21.62 -23.13
C ILE A 619 41.48 22.75 -22.85
N ASN A 620 41.94 23.67 -22.01
CA ASN A 620 41.16 24.77 -21.46
C ASN A 620 41.11 25.94 -22.46
N GLU A 621 40.10 25.97 -23.34
CA GLU A 621 39.88 27.11 -24.24
C GLU A 621 38.48 27.72 -24.06
N LYS A 622 38.45 28.73 -23.18
CA LYS A 622 37.36 29.69 -22.89
C LYS A 622 36.08 29.08 -22.29
N GLU A 623 35.48 29.86 -21.38
CA GLU A 623 34.18 29.57 -20.79
C GLU A 623 33.11 29.26 -21.83
N LYS A 624 32.71 28.00 -21.89
CA LYS A 624 31.61 27.52 -22.72
C LYS A 624 30.52 26.96 -21.84
N THR A 625 29.31 27.49 -21.99
CA THR A 625 28.11 26.92 -21.37
C THR A 625 27.85 25.54 -21.96
N ILE A 626 28.03 24.49 -21.18
CA ILE A 626 27.83 23.09 -21.62
C ILE A 626 26.37 22.66 -21.43
N PHE A 627 25.67 23.29 -20.48
CA PHE A 627 24.26 23.04 -20.22
C PHE A 627 23.59 24.28 -19.63
N LYS A 628 22.39 24.60 -20.12
CA LYS A 628 21.56 25.71 -19.63
C LYS A 628 20.14 25.22 -19.37
N MET A 629 19.66 25.32 -18.14
CA MET A 629 18.29 24.97 -17.76
C MET A 629 17.56 26.21 -17.23
N GLY A 630 16.60 26.71 -18.02
CA GLY A 630 15.85 27.92 -17.67
C GLY A 630 16.71 29.18 -17.53
N ARG A 631 16.24 30.13 -16.70
CA ARG A 631 16.91 31.43 -16.44
C ARG A 631 17.94 31.41 -15.31
N PHE A 632 18.01 30.35 -14.49
CA PHE A 632 18.70 30.40 -13.19
C PHE A 632 19.86 29.42 -13.02
N VAL A 633 20.04 28.43 -13.90
CA VAL A 633 21.14 27.45 -13.78
C VAL A 633 21.94 27.41 -15.07
N SER A 634 23.18 27.88 -14.99
CA SER A 634 24.18 27.78 -16.04
C SER A 634 25.44 27.17 -15.43
N PHE A 635 25.93 26.07 -16.00
CA PHE A 635 27.22 25.51 -15.64
C PHE A 635 28.27 26.07 -16.61
N PHE A 636 29.28 26.73 -16.05
CA PHE A 636 30.41 27.30 -16.77
C PHE A 636 31.66 26.47 -16.46
N PHE A 637 32.58 26.40 -17.40
CA PHE A 637 33.89 25.77 -17.23
C PHE A 637 34.96 26.73 -17.70
#